data_AF-A0A7S4AU20-F1
#
_entry.id   AF-A0A7S4AU20-F1
#
_cell.length_a   1.000
_cell.length_b   1.000
_cell.length_c   1.000
_cell.angle_alpha   90.00
_cell.angle_beta   90.00
_cell.angle_gamma   90.00
#
_symmetry.space_group_name_H-M   'P 1'
#
loop_
_entity.id
_entity.type
_entity.pdbx_description
1 polymer ?
#
loop_
_entity_poly.entity_id
_entity_poly.type
_entity_poly.pdbx_seq_one_letter_code
_entity_poly.pdbx_strand_id
1 'polypeptide(L)'
;MSNRNVSQVKNRAPAPIQISAEQLLRESADRQEVLKVDPVVQIHDAEEYQSHLRDRRKHYEDNIRYRREHIGNWVKYAKLEEDHKEFERARSVYERALEVEPRSAELWLRYAQFEMRNEFLNHARNILDRAVQLLPRTDFLWYKYVYMEELVRDIPKCRAVFERWMKWMPDDNAWTAYARFETRCGVSGGGHDRAEAVMRRYVNAYPSPKSFMKFAKWAEYEAKNIDLARTIWEASLSELEPEESKQARVFARFASFEERQGEYDRARVIYKHAIVLLRLEELEKIKAEQSSSTMESDNDIPDWELDQRKDLYKSYLTFEKKHGDRQGIERVLLTKQRREYNERVEKDPYDYDAWFEFAKLEEDNALLDTDTDTDTDTSTVDPTAVREVYERAVAQVPPGNTTDKEHWKRYIYLWIYYATYEELTNRDLQRASEIYQTCLDHVIPHKQFSFSKVWIYAAKLQIRRKKLAAARKLLGKAIGMCKGKERIFKEYIAVEMSLGEIDRCRALYNNYLKAMPQNCGAWSKYAELEKSLGESDRCRAIFSLAISQPSLDMPEVLWKSFIDFEIEEGEATNARKLYERLLEKTSHVKVWISYAQFEAGEIGEGMPEARTILEKAYNELKEDGLKEERVLLLDAWRALEQQKGDAESVSSVEKRLPRRVKRKRMRKDDDGNDLGWEEYFDYQFPDDDDQGTSNLKILEMAAKWKRQHDDDSDDDSDDDDDDDDDDD
;
A
#
# COMPACT_ATOMS: atom_id res chain seq x y z
N MET A 1 22.22 45.80 56.53
CA MET A 1 23.49 46.14 55.84
C MET A 1 23.26 46.05 54.34
N SER A 2 23.34 47.20 53.69
CA SER A 2 23.76 47.42 52.30
C SER A 2 23.83 46.20 51.38
N ASN A 3 22.86 46.08 50.48
CA ASN A 3 23.19 46.13 49.07
C ASN A 3 22.11 46.91 48.33
N ARG A 4 22.52 48.10 47.89
CA ARG A 4 21.73 49.03 47.10
C ARG A 4 21.22 48.31 45.85
N ASN A 5 20.01 48.68 45.44
CA ASN A 5 19.47 48.44 44.11
C ASN A 5 20.49 48.84 43.05
N VAL A 6 21.37 47.91 42.68
CA VAL A 6 22.02 47.92 41.38
C VAL A 6 20.86 47.66 40.44
N SER A 7 20.52 48.63 39.61
CA SER A 7 19.69 48.42 38.44
C SER A 7 20.46 47.46 37.52
N GLN A 8 20.46 46.17 37.86
CA GLN A 8 20.96 45.12 37.00
C GLN A 8 20.16 45.25 35.71
N VAL A 9 20.88 45.49 34.62
CA VAL A 9 20.31 45.46 33.27
C VAL A 9 19.64 44.09 33.13
N LYS A 10 18.31 44.06 33.23
CA LYS A 10 17.56 42.81 33.11
C LYS A 10 17.76 42.32 31.69
N ASN A 11 18.45 41.21 31.54
CA ASN A 11 18.57 40.56 30.24
C ASN A 11 17.16 40.13 29.82
N ARG A 12 16.62 40.76 28.77
CA ARG A 12 15.32 40.42 28.16
C ARG A 12 15.43 39.34 27.10
N ALA A 13 16.60 38.70 26.98
CA ALA A 13 16.73 37.49 26.17
C ALA A 13 15.72 36.44 26.65
N PRO A 14 15.12 35.67 25.73
CA PRO A 14 14.21 34.60 26.10
C PRO A 14 14.93 33.62 27.05
N ALA A 15 14.31 33.35 28.21
CA ALA A 15 14.85 32.38 29.16
C ALA A 15 14.96 31.00 28.47
N PRO A 16 16.07 30.27 28.67
CA PRO A 16 16.30 28.98 28.01
C PRO A 16 15.28 27.92 28.45
N ILE A 17 14.70 28.08 29.65
CA ILE A 17 13.66 27.22 30.19
C ILE A 17 12.45 28.10 30.47
N GLN A 18 11.34 27.80 29.82
CA GLN A 18 10.07 28.45 30.09
C GLN A 18 9.40 27.73 31.26
N ILE A 19 9.03 28.47 32.31
CA ILE A 19 8.33 27.90 33.46
C ILE A 19 7.01 27.32 32.96
N SER A 20 6.85 26.00 33.09
CA SER A 20 5.62 25.32 32.71
C SER A 20 4.65 25.26 33.91
N ALA A 21 3.37 25.07 33.63
CA ALA A 21 2.36 24.84 34.67
C ALA A 21 2.70 23.61 35.53
N GLU A 22 3.34 22.59 34.96
CA GLU A 22 3.81 21.41 35.67
C GLU A 22 4.82 21.76 36.77
N GLN A 23 5.77 22.66 36.48
CA GLN A 23 6.79 23.06 37.44
C GLN A 23 6.17 23.79 38.65
N LEU A 24 5.17 24.63 38.40
CA LEU A 24 4.44 25.32 39.47
C LEU A 24 3.64 24.35 40.35
N LEU A 25 2.98 23.36 39.75
CA LEU A 25 2.25 22.34 40.50
C LEU A 25 3.18 21.49 41.37
N ARG A 26 4.35 21.13 40.84
CA ARG A 26 5.36 20.37 41.58
C ARG A 26 5.90 21.15 42.77
N GLU A 27 6.28 22.41 42.58
CA GLU A 27 6.73 23.27 43.68
C GLU A 27 5.62 23.51 44.72
N SER A 28 4.35 23.57 44.31
CA SER A 28 3.24 23.69 45.24
C SER A 28 3.02 22.43 46.08
N ALA A 29 3.20 21.25 45.49
CA ALA A 29 3.12 19.97 46.18
C ALA A 29 4.26 19.80 47.19
N ASP A 30 5.48 20.17 46.81
CA ASP A 30 6.66 20.11 47.69
C ASP A 30 6.56 21.08 48.88
N ARG A 31 5.77 22.15 48.74
CA ARG A 31 5.50 23.13 49.80
C ARG A 31 4.28 22.80 50.67
N GLN A 32 3.56 21.73 50.39
CA GLN A 32 2.39 21.35 51.18
C GLN A 32 2.86 20.93 52.60
N GLU A 33 2.35 21.60 53.64
CA GLU A 33 2.75 21.31 55.02
C GLU A 33 2.47 19.85 55.37
N VAL A 34 3.48 19.15 55.91
CA VAL A 34 3.35 17.75 56.32
C VAL A 34 2.34 17.67 57.47
N LEU A 35 1.33 16.80 57.32
CA LEU A 35 0.35 16.53 58.38
C LEU A 35 1.07 16.14 59.67
N LYS A 36 0.83 16.88 60.76
CA LYS A 36 1.38 16.55 62.09
C LYS A 36 0.79 15.23 62.55
N VAL A 37 1.64 14.21 62.73
CA VAL A 37 1.24 12.92 63.31
C VAL A 37 1.39 13.02 64.83
N ASP A 38 0.35 12.63 65.56
CA ASP A 38 0.40 12.60 67.04
C ASP A 38 1.51 11.65 67.54
N PRO A 39 2.19 11.97 68.65
CA PRO A 39 3.26 11.12 69.18
C PRO A 39 2.71 9.76 69.65
N VAL A 40 3.46 8.69 69.38
CA VAL A 40 3.09 7.32 69.81
C VAL A 40 3.22 7.23 71.34
N VAL A 41 2.09 7.12 72.03
CA VAL A 41 2.02 6.92 73.49
C VAL A 41 2.04 5.41 73.82
N GLN A 42 2.95 4.99 74.69
CA GLN A 42 2.98 3.60 75.19
C GLN A 42 2.03 3.45 76.38
N ILE A 43 1.13 2.46 76.33
CA ILE A 43 0.11 2.24 77.35
C ILE A 43 0.68 1.29 78.41
N HIS A 44 0.75 1.71 79.68
CA HIS A 44 1.35 0.93 80.77
C HIS A 44 0.30 0.22 81.64
N ASP A 45 -0.78 0.92 81.96
CA ASP A 45 -1.78 0.43 82.92
C ASP A 45 -3.13 0.08 82.28
N ALA A 46 -3.87 -0.82 82.95
CA ALA A 46 -5.22 -1.19 82.53
C ALA A 46 -6.19 0.00 82.61
N GLU A 47 -5.99 0.93 83.55
CA GLU A 47 -6.80 2.14 83.66
C GLU A 47 -6.54 3.13 82.51
N GLU A 48 -5.27 3.33 82.15
CA GLU A 48 -4.87 4.13 80.98
C GLU A 48 -5.42 3.53 79.68
N TYR A 49 -5.36 2.19 79.55
CA TYR A 49 -5.94 1.47 78.43
C TYR A 49 -7.45 1.69 78.32
N GLN A 50 -8.17 1.65 79.45
CA GLN A 50 -9.61 1.90 79.47
C GLN A 50 -9.96 3.36 79.19
N SER A 51 -9.15 4.33 79.65
CA SER A 51 -9.34 5.75 79.30
C SER A 51 -9.12 5.98 77.81
N HIS A 52 -8.02 5.46 77.26
CA HIS A 52 -7.73 5.56 75.83
C HIS A 52 -8.82 4.88 74.98
N LEU A 53 -9.34 3.73 75.43
CA LEU A 53 -10.47 3.06 74.77
C LEU A 53 -11.76 3.88 74.85
N ARG A 54 -12.03 4.54 75.99
CA ARG A 54 -13.18 5.47 76.13
C ARG A 54 -13.05 6.67 75.22
N ASP A 55 -11.86 7.26 75.10
CA ASP A 55 -11.63 8.41 74.22
C ASP A 55 -11.79 8.02 72.75
N ARG A 56 -11.29 6.84 72.36
CA ARG A 56 -11.50 6.29 71.01
C ARG A 56 -12.97 5.98 70.74
N ARG A 57 -13.68 5.36 71.68
CA ARG A 57 -15.13 5.11 71.58
C ARG A 57 -15.91 6.41 71.44
N LYS A 58 -15.59 7.40 72.27
CA LYS A 58 -16.20 8.74 72.20
C LYS A 58 -15.95 9.37 70.85
N HIS A 59 -14.71 9.30 70.34
CA HIS A 59 -14.38 9.80 69.00
C HIS A 59 -15.22 9.13 67.90
N TYR A 60 -15.36 7.80 67.94
CA TYR A 60 -16.18 7.08 66.97
C TYR A 60 -17.68 7.36 67.13
N GLU A 61 -18.21 7.42 68.34
CA GLU A 61 -19.60 7.77 68.63
C GLU A 61 -19.91 9.22 68.21
N ASP A 62 -19.00 10.16 68.46
CA ASP A 62 -19.12 11.54 68.00
C ASP A 62 -19.09 11.59 66.47
N ASN A 63 -18.19 10.85 65.81
CA ASN A 63 -18.15 10.74 64.34
C ASN A 63 -19.43 10.12 63.77
N ILE A 64 -20.03 9.16 64.46
CA ILE A 64 -21.31 8.55 64.09
C ILE A 64 -22.46 9.54 64.31
N ARG A 65 -22.43 10.34 65.38
CA ARG A 65 -23.41 11.42 65.62
C ARG A 65 -23.34 12.49 64.54
N TYR A 66 -22.14 12.92 64.15
CA TYR A 66 -21.94 13.93 63.11
C TYR A 66 -22.23 13.39 61.70
N ARG A 67 -21.88 12.14 61.41
CA ARG A 67 -22.07 11.49 60.10
C ARG A 67 -22.69 10.10 60.26
N ARG A 68 -23.98 10.07 60.56
CA ARG A 68 -24.73 8.84 60.88
C ARG A 68 -24.84 7.87 59.71
N GLU A 69 -24.96 8.38 58.49
CA GLU A 69 -25.15 7.56 57.28
C GLU A 69 -23.85 6.93 56.77
N HIS A 70 -22.68 7.41 57.21
CA HIS A 70 -21.40 6.93 56.70
C HIS A 70 -21.03 5.55 57.29
N ILE A 71 -21.35 4.49 56.54
CA ILE A 71 -21.10 3.07 56.91
C ILE A 71 -19.64 2.82 57.31
N GLY A 72 -18.68 3.53 56.70
CA GLY A 72 -17.27 3.38 57.03
C GLY A 72 -16.93 3.71 58.49
N ASN A 73 -17.67 4.62 59.13
CA ASN A 73 -17.46 4.96 60.54
C ASN A 73 -17.94 3.83 61.45
N TRP A 74 -19.11 3.28 61.15
CA TRP A 74 -19.67 2.12 61.84
C TRP A 74 -18.76 0.90 61.76
N VAL A 75 -18.23 0.60 60.56
CA VAL A 75 -17.34 -0.55 60.38
C VAL A 75 -16.01 -0.35 61.09
N LYS A 76 -15.40 0.84 61.01
CA LYS A 76 -14.16 1.14 61.75
C LYS A 76 -14.37 1.01 63.25
N TYR A 77 -15.54 1.46 63.74
CA TYR A 77 -15.88 1.33 65.15
C TYR A 77 -16.10 -0.13 65.56
N ALA A 78 -16.82 -0.92 64.75
CA ALA A 78 -17.01 -2.34 65.02
C ALA A 78 -15.69 -3.14 64.94
N LYS A 79 -14.77 -2.77 64.04
CA LYS A 79 -13.43 -3.36 63.96
C LYS A 79 -12.58 -3.03 65.18
N LEU A 80 -12.69 -1.81 65.72
CA LEU A 80 -12.06 -1.45 66.99
C LEU A 80 -12.52 -2.40 68.10
N GLU A 81 -13.84 -2.59 68.26
CA GLU A 81 -14.38 -3.49 69.29
C GLU A 81 -14.00 -4.96 69.05
N GLU A 82 -13.86 -5.38 67.78
CA GLU A 82 -13.33 -6.68 67.40
C GLU A 82 -11.87 -6.87 67.83
N ASP A 83 -11.00 -5.89 67.55
CA ASP A 83 -9.59 -5.93 67.95
C ASP A 83 -9.45 -6.03 69.48
N HIS A 84 -10.41 -5.46 70.22
CA HIS A 84 -10.53 -5.54 71.68
C HIS A 84 -11.27 -6.79 72.20
N LYS A 85 -11.73 -7.70 71.31
CA LYS A 85 -12.49 -8.93 71.62
C LYS A 85 -13.81 -8.70 72.36
N GLU A 86 -14.37 -7.49 72.28
CA GLU A 86 -15.69 -7.17 72.84
C GLU A 86 -16.80 -7.45 71.83
N PHE A 87 -17.05 -8.74 71.58
CA PHE A 87 -17.94 -9.17 70.48
C PHE A 87 -19.40 -8.72 70.64
N GLU A 88 -19.93 -8.68 71.87
CA GLU A 88 -21.29 -8.21 72.13
C GLU A 88 -21.48 -6.73 71.78
N ARG A 89 -20.47 -5.90 72.06
CA ARG A 89 -20.49 -4.48 71.68
C ARG A 89 -20.36 -4.33 70.17
N ALA A 90 -19.46 -5.07 69.53
CA ALA A 90 -19.34 -5.08 68.07
C ALA A 90 -20.67 -5.48 67.39
N ARG A 91 -21.38 -6.49 67.90
CA ARG A 91 -22.74 -6.87 67.45
C ARG A 91 -23.73 -5.73 67.61
N SER A 92 -23.73 -5.07 68.77
CA SER A 92 -24.59 -3.91 69.00
C SER A 92 -24.29 -2.76 68.04
N VAL A 93 -23.01 -2.51 67.72
CA VAL A 93 -22.62 -1.52 66.71
C VAL A 93 -23.15 -1.90 65.33
N TYR A 94 -23.01 -3.17 64.93
CA TYR A 94 -23.52 -3.65 63.64
C TYR A 94 -25.05 -3.61 63.55
N GLU A 95 -25.78 -4.04 64.59
CA GLU A 95 -27.26 -3.97 64.60
C GLU A 95 -27.74 -2.50 64.58
N ARG A 96 -27.11 -1.59 65.34
CA ARG A 96 -27.41 -0.15 65.24
C ARG A 96 -27.10 0.40 63.85
N ALA A 97 -26.03 -0.05 63.21
CA ALA A 97 -25.71 0.35 61.84
C ALA A 97 -26.76 -0.18 60.84
N LEU A 98 -27.27 -1.40 61.05
CA LEU A 98 -28.32 -2.00 60.24
C LEU A 98 -29.69 -1.34 60.45
N GLU A 99 -29.98 -0.82 61.63
CA GLU A 99 -31.17 0.01 61.87
C GLU A 99 -31.12 1.33 61.07
N VAL A 100 -29.93 1.89 60.88
CA VAL A 100 -29.73 3.11 60.08
C VAL A 100 -29.85 2.80 58.59
N GLU A 101 -29.14 1.78 58.11
CA GLU A 101 -29.16 1.41 56.69
C GLU A 101 -29.39 -0.10 56.51
N PRO A 102 -30.66 -0.56 56.55
CA PRO A 102 -30.99 -1.98 56.39
C PRO A 102 -30.72 -2.51 54.99
N ARG A 103 -30.66 -1.64 53.97
CA ARG A 103 -30.50 -2.03 52.56
C ARG A 103 -29.05 -2.19 52.12
N SER A 104 -28.10 -1.78 52.96
CA SER A 104 -26.67 -1.90 52.63
C SER A 104 -26.21 -3.35 52.73
N ALA A 105 -26.11 -4.01 51.58
CA ALA A 105 -25.61 -5.38 51.50
C ALA A 105 -24.13 -5.51 51.89
N GLU A 106 -23.33 -4.46 51.73
CA GLU A 106 -21.94 -4.42 52.22
C GLU A 106 -21.86 -4.49 53.75
N LEU A 107 -22.79 -3.83 54.45
CA LEU A 107 -22.85 -3.87 55.91
C LEU A 107 -23.23 -5.26 56.42
N TRP A 108 -24.24 -5.90 55.80
CA TRP A 108 -24.60 -7.30 56.07
C TRP A 108 -23.42 -8.24 55.83
N LEU A 109 -22.68 -8.06 54.74
CA LEU A 109 -21.51 -8.86 54.43
C LEU A 109 -20.40 -8.71 55.48
N ARG A 110 -20.08 -7.48 55.88
CA ARG A 110 -19.07 -7.20 56.91
C ARG A 110 -19.47 -7.78 58.26
N TYR A 111 -20.76 -7.71 58.61
CA TYR A 111 -21.28 -8.29 59.84
C TYR A 111 -21.20 -9.82 59.83
N ALA A 112 -21.62 -10.45 58.73
CA ALA A 112 -21.49 -11.90 58.56
C ALA A 112 -20.01 -12.35 58.58
N GLN A 113 -19.11 -11.61 57.92
CA GLN A 113 -17.67 -11.88 57.95
C GLN A 113 -17.06 -11.71 59.34
N PHE A 114 -17.55 -10.76 60.13
CA PHE A 114 -17.16 -10.59 61.54
C PHE A 114 -17.52 -11.83 62.36
N GLU A 115 -18.74 -12.34 62.28
CA GLU A 115 -19.11 -13.56 63.01
C GLU A 115 -18.38 -14.80 62.48
N MET A 116 -18.11 -14.88 61.17
CA MET A 116 -17.34 -15.98 60.57
C MET A 116 -15.88 -16.00 61.04
N ARG A 117 -15.22 -14.84 61.11
CA ARG A 117 -13.82 -14.74 61.57
C ARG A 117 -13.66 -15.15 63.03
N ASN A 118 -14.69 -14.88 63.84
CA ASN A 118 -14.73 -15.22 65.26
C ASN A 118 -15.40 -16.59 65.54
N GLU A 119 -15.61 -17.41 64.50
CA GLU A 119 -16.12 -18.79 64.58
C GLU A 119 -17.55 -18.94 65.15
N PHE A 120 -18.33 -17.85 65.22
CA PHE A 120 -19.73 -17.88 65.66
C PHE A 120 -20.68 -18.29 64.53
N LEU A 121 -20.60 -19.55 64.11
CA LEU A 121 -21.31 -20.08 62.93
C LEU A 121 -22.85 -19.91 62.98
N ASN A 122 -23.47 -20.15 64.13
CA ASN A 122 -24.93 -20.03 64.26
C ASN A 122 -25.41 -18.57 64.16
N HIS A 123 -24.62 -17.62 64.68
CA HIS A 123 -24.92 -16.20 64.54
C HIS A 123 -24.73 -15.76 63.08
N ALA A 124 -23.64 -16.20 62.43
CA ALA A 124 -23.40 -15.97 61.01
C ALA A 124 -24.54 -16.51 60.13
N ARG A 125 -25.07 -17.72 60.43
CA ARG A 125 -26.26 -18.30 59.77
C ARG A 125 -27.48 -17.41 59.90
N ASN A 126 -27.82 -17.01 61.12
CA ASN A 126 -28.99 -16.18 61.37
C ASN A 126 -28.88 -14.82 60.68
N ILE A 127 -27.69 -14.22 60.65
CA ILE A 127 -27.42 -12.95 59.97
C ILE A 127 -27.57 -13.12 58.46
N LEU A 128 -26.94 -14.14 57.87
CA LEU A 128 -27.02 -14.39 56.43
C LEU A 128 -28.44 -14.77 55.99
N ASP A 129 -29.17 -15.51 56.82
CA ASP A 129 -30.57 -15.85 56.56
C ASP A 129 -31.47 -14.62 56.57
N ARG A 130 -31.32 -13.74 57.58
CA ARG A 130 -31.98 -12.42 57.63
C ARG A 130 -31.59 -11.57 56.43
N ALA A 131 -30.30 -11.50 56.10
CA ALA A 131 -29.78 -10.67 55.02
C ALA A 131 -30.36 -11.09 53.67
N VAL A 132 -30.41 -12.39 53.41
CA VAL A 132 -30.98 -12.98 52.19
C VAL A 132 -32.50 -12.80 52.11
N GLN A 133 -33.21 -12.87 53.25
CA GLN A 133 -34.64 -12.62 53.30
C GLN A 133 -34.99 -11.15 53.00
N LEU A 134 -34.17 -10.22 53.49
CA LEU A 134 -34.36 -8.78 53.26
C LEU A 134 -33.88 -8.34 51.88
N LEU A 135 -32.79 -8.91 51.39
CA LEU A 135 -32.13 -8.55 50.13
C LEU A 135 -31.95 -9.78 49.23
N PRO A 136 -33.05 -10.33 48.68
CA PRO A 136 -32.99 -11.55 47.87
C PRO A 136 -32.33 -11.35 46.50
N ARG A 137 -32.21 -10.12 46.00
CA ARG A 137 -31.61 -9.81 44.69
C ARG A 137 -30.08 -9.65 44.70
N THR A 138 -29.46 -9.58 45.88
CA THR A 138 -28.01 -9.37 45.98
C THR A 138 -27.27 -10.70 46.01
N ASP A 139 -26.79 -11.13 44.85
CA ASP A 139 -26.18 -12.45 44.65
C ASP A 139 -24.96 -12.72 45.54
N PHE A 140 -24.14 -11.70 45.83
CA PHE A 140 -22.95 -11.92 46.66
C PHE A 140 -23.28 -12.34 48.10
N LEU A 141 -24.45 -11.99 48.64
CA LEU A 141 -24.91 -12.47 49.94
C LEU A 141 -25.24 -13.97 49.88
N TRP A 142 -25.92 -14.39 48.81
CA TRP A 142 -26.20 -15.81 48.56
C TRP A 142 -24.91 -16.60 48.37
N TYR A 143 -23.96 -16.11 47.58
CA TYR A 143 -22.65 -16.72 47.42
C TYR A 143 -21.91 -16.86 48.75
N LYS A 144 -21.94 -15.82 49.60
CA LYS A 144 -21.31 -15.88 50.91
C LYS A 144 -21.99 -16.91 51.83
N TYR A 145 -23.32 -17.02 51.74
CA TYR A 145 -24.09 -17.98 52.53
C TYR A 145 -23.83 -19.42 52.11
N VAL A 146 -23.87 -19.69 50.80
CA VAL A 146 -23.49 -20.97 50.20
C VAL A 146 -22.05 -21.33 50.58
N TYR A 147 -21.11 -20.39 50.43
CA TYR A 147 -19.70 -20.62 50.76
C TYR A 147 -19.51 -20.97 52.23
N MET A 148 -20.25 -20.31 53.14
CA MET A 148 -20.21 -20.62 54.56
C MET A 148 -20.75 -22.03 54.85
N GLU A 149 -21.89 -22.42 54.29
CA GLU A 149 -22.43 -23.78 54.50
C GLU A 149 -21.55 -24.86 53.85
N GLU A 150 -20.87 -24.53 52.75
CA GLU A 150 -19.88 -25.40 52.11
C GLU A 150 -18.62 -25.58 52.98
N LEU A 151 -18.14 -24.52 53.63
CA LEU A 151 -17.04 -24.61 54.62
C LEU A 151 -17.42 -25.48 55.81
N VAL A 152 -18.67 -25.37 56.28
CA VAL A 152 -19.21 -26.22 57.35
C VAL A 152 -19.48 -27.66 56.87
N ARG A 153 -19.48 -27.89 55.55
CA ARG A 153 -19.75 -29.17 54.87
C ARG A 153 -21.17 -29.71 55.08
N ASP A 154 -22.13 -28.82 55.34
CA ASP A 154 -23.56 -29.18 55.43
C ASP A 154 -24.20 -29.16 54.04
N ILE A 155 -24.05 -30.28 53.31
CA ILE A 155 -24.53 -30.42 51.93
C ILE A 155 -26.07 -30.25 51.83
N PRO A 156 -26.90 -30.87 52.69
CA PRO A 156 -28.35 -30.69 52.63
C PRO A 156 -28.80 -29.25 52.82
N LYS A 157 -28.21 -28.51 53.78
CA LYS A 157 -28.55 -27.09 53.96
C LYS A 157 -28.08 -26.26 52.79
N CYS A 158 -26.87 -26.48 52.29
CA CYS A 158 -26.36 -25.78 51.12
C CYS A 158 -27.30 -25.95 49.90
N ARG A 159 -27.83 -27.16 49.68
CA ARG A 159 -28.87 -27.41 48.66
C ARG A 159 -30.16 -26.63 48.93
N ALA A 160 -30.64 -26.62 50.17
CA ALA A 160 -31.84 -25.87 50.53
C ALA A 160 -31.66 -24.36 50.29
N VAL A 161 -30.46 -23.83 50.53
CA VAL A 161 -30.10 -22.44 50.23
C VAL A 161 -30.12 -22.19 48.73
N PHE A 162 -29.51 -23.07 47.92
CA PHE A 162 -29.55 -22.97 46.47
C PHE A 162 -30.97 -23.07 45.91
N GLU A 163 -31.80 -24.02 46.37
CA GLU A 163 -33.19 -24.12 45.93
C GLU A 163 -34.01 -22.90 46.33
N ARG A 164 -33.75 -22.31 47.51
CA ARG A 164 -34.37 -21.05 47.91
C ARG A 164 -33.91 -19.90 47.03
N TRP A 165 -32.65 -19.89 46.62
CA TRP A 165 -32.10 -18.90 45.70
C TRP A 165 -32.73 -19.02 44.31
N MET A 166 -32.86 -20.23 43.78
CA MET A 166 -33.44 -20.49 42.45
C MET A 166 -34.92 -20.11 42.35
N LYS A 167 -35.67 -20.10 43.46
CA LYS A 167 -37.05 -19.58 43.48
C LYS A 167 -37.14 -18.10 43.09
N TRP A 168 -36.07 -17.33 43.32
CA TRP A 168 -36.02 -15.91 42.97
C TRP A 168 -35.58 -15.64 41.54
N MET A 169 -35.31 -16.68 40.74
CA MET A 169 -34.77 -16.57 39.37
C MET A 169 -33.54 -15.65 39.33
N PRO A 170 -32.40 -16.12 39.86
CA PRO A 170 -31.16 -15.36 39.91
C PRO A 170 -30.38 -15.42 38.59
N ASP A 171 -29.38 -14.54 38.46
CA ASP A 171 -28.53 -14.42 37.28
C ASP A 171 -27.86 -15.75 36.87
N ASP A 172 -27.46 -15.86 35.60
CA ASP A 172 -26.81 -17.06 35.04
C ASP A 172 -25.69 -17.67 35.90
N ASN A 173 -24.94 -16.82 36.59
CA ASN A 173 -23.79 -17.23 37.39
C ASN A 173 -24.23 -18.05 38.61
N ALA A 174 -25.44 -17.83 39.12
CA ALA A 174 -26.02 -18.59 40.22
C ALA A 174 -26.29 -20.04 39.80
N TRP A 175 -26.93 -20.21 38.64
CA TRP A 175 -27.25 -21.54 38.08
C TRP A 175 -25.99 -22.36 37.78
N THR A 176 -24.99 -21.74 37.16
CA THR A 176 -23.70 -22.40 36.92
C THR A 176 -22.95 -22.72 38.22
N ALA A 177 -23.02 -21.87 39.24
CA ALA A 177 -22.46 -22.16 40.56
C ALA A 177 -23.18 -23.33 41.25
N TYR A 178 -24.50 -23.45 41.09
CA TYR A 178 -25.26 -24.58 41.63
C TYR A 178 -24.93 -25.88 40.90
N ALA A 179 -24.86 -25.85 39.56
CA ALA A 179 -24.43 -27.01 38.77
C ALA A 179 -23.02 -27.47 39.16
N ARG A 180 -22.07 -26.53 39.33
CA ARG A 180 -20.72 -26.80 39.83
C ARG A 180 -20.69 -27.33 41.26
N PHE A 181 -21.62 -26.89 42.10
CA PHE A 181 -21.74 -27.42 43.45
C PHE A 181 -22.22 -28.88 43.42
N GLU A 182 -23.22 -29.21 42.61
CA GLU A 182 -23.70 -30.60 42.47
C GLU A 182 -22.67 -31.52 41.81
N THR A 183 -21.88 -31.04 40.83
CA THR A 183 -20.76 -31.82 40.27
C THR A 183 -19.67 -32.06 41.33
N ARG A 184 -19.33 -31.05 42.15
CA ARG A 184 -18.38 -31.22 43.28
C ARG A 184 -18.89 -32.17 44.35
N CYS A 185 -20.19 -32.14 44.67
CA CYS A 185 -20.81 -33.07 45.63
C CYS A 185 -21.02 -34.48 45.05
N GLY A 186 -20.95 -34.64 43.73
CA GLY A 186 -21.37 -35.82 42.99
C GLY A 186 -20.46 -37.05 43.09
N VAL A 187 -19.32 -36.95 43.78
CA VAL A 187 -18.30 -38.03 43.86
C VAL A 187 -18.85 -39.35 44.43
N SER A 188 -20.00 -39.34 45.14
CA SER A 188 -20.59 -40.55 45.76
C SER A 188 -22.00 -40.93 45.25
N GLY A 189 -22.45 -40.43 44.10
CA GLY A 189 -23.63 -40.98 43.40
C GLY A 189 -24.69 -39.96 42.95
N GLY A 190 -24.96 -39.91 41.64
CA GLY A 190 -26.08 -39.18 41.02
C GLY A 190 -25.96 -37.65 41.03
N GLY A 191 -24.76 -37.09 41.22
CA GLY A 191 -24.54 -35.64 41.17
C GLY A 191 -24.63 -35.06 39.77
N HIS A 192 -24.23 -35.82 38.74
CA HIS A 192 -24.34 -35.39 37.34
C HIS A 192 -25.79 -35.32 36.86
N ASP A 193 -26.65 -36.28 37.21
CA ASP A 193 -28.07 -36.27 36.85
C ASP A 193 -28.82 -35.11 37.51
N ARG A 194 -28.47 -34.80 38.77
CA ARG A 194 -29.02 -33.64 39.47
C ARG A 194 -28.51 -32.32 38.90
N ALA A 195 -27.23 -32.23 38.57
CA ALA A 195 -26.68 -31.06 37.91
C ALA A 195 -27.28 -30.86 36.50
N GLU A 196 -27.57 -31.94 35.78
CA GLU A 196 -28.31 -31.88 34.51
C GLU A 196 -29.72 -31.34 34.72
N ALA A 197 -30.45 -31.85 35.73
CA ALA A 197 -31.78 -31.34 36.05
C ALA A 197 -31.77 -29.84 36.41
N VAL A 198 -30.74 -29.37 37.11
CA VAL A 198 -30.53 -27.95 37.40
C VAL A 198 -30.29 -27.15 36.13
N MET A 199 -29.45 -27.64 35.22
CA MET A 199 -29.16 -26.95 33.97
C MET A 199 -30.33 -26.97 32.97
N ARG A 200 -31.14 -28.03 32.95
CA ARG A 200 -32.41 -28.04 32.21
C ARG A 200 -33.40 -27.03 32.77
N ARG A 201 -33.52 -26.93 34.10
CA ARG A 201 -34.31 -25.86 34.76
C ARG A 201 -33.77 -24.48 34.41
N TYR A 202 -32.46 -24.31 34.29
CA TYR A 202 -31.85 -23.06 33.88
C TYR A 202 -32.21 -22.67 32.44
N VAL A 203 -32.13 -23.60 31.49
CA VAL A 203 -32.54 -23.38 30.09
C VAL A 203 -34.03 -23.05 30.00
N ASN A 204 -34.88 -23.74 30.76
CA ASN A 204 -36.32 -23.44 30.80
C ASN A 204 -36.65 -22.09 31.45
N ALA A 205 -35.87 -21.68 32.46
CA ALA A 205 -36.05 -20.39 33.13
C ALA A 205 -35.56 -19.22 32.26
N TYR A 206 -34.48 -19.43 31.50
CA TYR A 206 -33.91 -18.45 30.58
C TYR A 206 -33.65 -19.10 29.22
N PRO A 207 -34.67 -19.21 28.35
CA PRO A 207 -34.47 -19.61 26.97
C PRO A 207 -33.66 -18.50 26.29
N SER A 208 -32.35 -18.70 26.16
CA SER A 208 -31.45 -17.72 25.55
C SER A 208 -30.24 -18.42 24.94
N PRO A 209 -29.63 -17.87 23.88
CA PRO A 209 -28.42 -18.44 23.29
C PRO A 209 -27.29 -18.64 24.31
N LYS A 210 -27.19 -17.74 25.29
CA LYS A 210 -26.16 -17.79 26.35
C LYS A 210 -26.40 -18.95 27.31
N SER A 211 -27.65 -19.28 27.63
CA SER A 211 -27.96 -20.37 28.56
C SER A 211 -27.66 -21.72 27.92
N PHE A 212 -28.06 -21.94 26.67
CA PHE A 212 -27.70 -23.12 25.88
C PHE A 212 -26.18 -23.26 25.71
N MET A 213 -25.46 -22.18 25.41
CA MET A 213 -23.99 -22.22 25.33
C MET A 213 -23.32 -22.62 26.65
N LYS A 214 -23.79 -22.08 27.78
CA LYS A 214 -23.29 -22.44 29.11
C LYS A 214 -23.62 -23.88 29.46
N PHE A 215 -24.80 -24.36 29.07
CA PHE A 215 -25.20 -25.75 29.26
C PHE A 215 -24.38 -26.73 28.43
N ALA A 216 -24.19 -26.45 27.14
CA ALA A 216 -23.33 -27.25 26.26
C ALA A 216 -21.88 -27.28 26.77
N LYS A 217 -21.35 -26.13 27.22
CA LYS A 217 -20.01 -26.06 27.82
C LYS A 217 -19.91 -26.87 29.10
N TRP A 218 -20.93 -26.82 29.96
CA TRP A 218 -20.98 -27.63 31.17
C TRP A 218 -21.00 -29.13 30.83
N ALA A 219 -21.84 -29.54 29.88
CA ALA A 219 -21.95 -30.93 29.43
C ALA A 219 -20.62 -31.45 28.86
N GLU A 220 -19.91 -30.62 28.12
CA GLU A 220 -18.60 -30.95 27.53
C GLU A 220 -17.49 -31.07 28.58
N TYR A 221 -17.29 -30.04 29.41
CA TYR A 221 -16.12 -29.96 30.29
C TYR A 221 -16.33 -30.61 31.66
N GLU A 222 -17.52 -30.45 32.25
CA GLU A 222 -17.80 -30.89 33.62
C GLU A 222 -18.45 -32.27 33.64
N ALA A 223 -19.41 -32.54 32.76
CA ALA A 223 -20.07 -33.84 32.67
C ALA A 223 -19.34 -34.84 31.74
N LYS A 224 -18.49 -34.36 30.82
CA LYS A 224 -17.81 -35.16 29.79
C LYS A 224 -18.75 -36.08 28.99
N ASN A 225 -20.00 -35.67 28.82
CA ASN A 225 -21.02 -36.42 28.08
C ASN A 225 -21.25 -35.73 26.73
N ILE A 226 -20.64 -36.31 25.68
CA ILE A 226 -20.62 -35.75 24.33
C ILE A 226 -22.02 -35.84 23.69
N ASP A 227 -22.75 -36.92 23.92
CA ASP A 227 -24.08 -37.11 23.34
C ASP A 227 -25.08 -36.15 23.97
N LEU A 228 -24.99 -35.93 25.29
CA LEU A 228 -25.76 -34.89 25.95
C LEU A 228 -25.43 -33.51 25.35
N ALA A 229 -24.15 -33.18 25.15
CA ALA A 229 -23.75 -31.91 24.53
C ALA A 229 -24.33 -31.71 23.12
N ARG A 230 -24.38 -32.77 22.28
CA ARG A 230 -25.01 -32.74 20.96
C ARG A 230 -26.51 -32.50 21.04
N THR A 231 -27.22 -33.25 21.89
CA THR A 231 -28.67 -33.07 22.08
C THR A 231 -29.02 -31.66 22.55
N ILE A 232 -28.13 -31.02 23.33
CA ILE A 232 -28.29 -29.63 23.77
C ILE A 232 -28.11 -28.65 22.61
N TRP A 233 -27.13 -28.87 21.74
CA TRP A 233 -26.95 -28.04 20.54
C TRP A 233 -28.13 -28.20 19.57
N GLU A 234 -28.62 -29.41 19.37
CA GLU A 234 -29.82 -29.68 18.58
C GLU A 234 -31.06 -29.03 19.19
N ALA A 235 -31.25 -29.14 20.52
CA ALA A 235 -32.32 -28.47 21.25
C ALA A 235 -32.20 -26.94 21.13
N SER A 236 -30.99 -26.38 21.10
CA SER A 236 -30.78 -24.93 20.93
C SER A 236 -31.21 -24.43 19.55
N LEU A 237 -31.30 -25.31 18.55
CA LEU A 237 -31.79 -24.96 17.21
C LEU A 237 -33.31 -25.16 17.06
N SER A 238 -33.94 -26.01 17.88
CA SER A 238 -35.37 -26.33 17.80
C SER A 238 -36.23 -25.56 18.81
N GLU A 239 -35.74 -25.33 20.02
CA GLU A 239 -36.48 -24.69 21.12
C GLU A 239 -36.31 -23.17 21.13
N LEU A 240 -35.28 -22.65 20.48
CA LEU A 240 -35.01 -21.22 20.42
C LEU A 240 -35.85 -20.55 19.31
N GLU A 241 -36.37 -19.35 19.57
CA GLU A 241 -37.22 -18.64 18.60
C GLU A 241 -36.48 -18.44 17.26
N PRO A 242 -37.20 -18.37 16.11
CA PRO A 242 -36.58 -18.24 14.79
C PRO A 242 -35.64 -17.03 14.61
N GLU A 243 -35.68 -16.02 15.48
CA GLU A 243 -34.80 -14.85 15.44
C GLU A 243 -33.54 -15.04 16.31
N GLU A 244 -33.67 -15.67 17.47
CA GLU A 244 -32.54 -15.94 18.37
C GLU A 244 -31.75 -17.20 17.97
N SER A 245 -32.42 -18.20 17.39
CA SER A 245 -31.81 -19.39 16.75
C SER A 245 -30.93 -19.02 15.56
N LYS A 246 -31.22 -17.89 14.91
CA LYS A 246 -30.41 -17.33 13.81
C LYS A 246 -29.14 -16.65 14.29
N GLN A 247 -28.84 -16.60 15.58
CA GLN A 247 -27.59 -15.97 16.02
C GLN A 247 -26.37 -16.74 15.51
N ALA A 248 -25.57 -16.05 14.69
CA ALA A 248 -24.32 -16.55 14.13
C ALA A 248 -23.36 -17.12 15.19
N ARG A 249 -23.46 -16.63 16.43
CA ARG A 249 -22.67 -17.09 17.57
C ARG A 249 -22.98 -18.52 18.01
N VAL A 250 -24.24 -18.98 17.90
CA VAL A 250 -24.64 -20.36 18.24
C VAL A 250 -24.02 -21.32 17.22
N PHE A 251 -24.20 -21.03 15.93
CA PHE A 251 -23.62 -21.82 14.84
C PHE A 251 -22.10 -21.89 14.90
N ALA A 252 -21.41 -20.77 15.14
CA ALA A 252 -19.95 -20.75 15.27
C ALA A 252 -19.46 -21.65 16.41
N ARG A 253 -20.15 -21.64 17.56
CA ARG A 253 -19.78 -22.45 18.72
C ARG A 253 -20.15 -23.92 18.55
N PHE A 254 -21.26 -24.22 17.90
CA PHE A 254 -21.64 -25.59 17.56
C PHE A 254 -20.67 -26.20 16.54
N ALA A 255 -20.30 -25.47 15.49
CA ALA A 255 -19.30 -25.92 14.53
C ALA A 255 -17.90 -26.08 15.15
N SER A 256 -17.50 -25.18 16.06
CA SER A 256 -16.27 -25.32 16.85
C SER A 256 -16.31 -26.50 17.82
N PHE A 257 -17.50 -26.94 18.24
CA PHE A 257 -17.67 -28.14 19.06
C PHE A 257 -17.45 -29.40 18.21
N GLU A 258 -18.10 -29.51 17.05
CA GLU A 258 -17.90 -30.65 16.14
C GLU A 258 -16.46 -30.72 15.58
N GLU A 259 -15.81 -29.57 15.32
CA GLU A 259 -14.37 -29.53 14.95
C GLU A 259 -13.50 -30.13 16.06
N ARG A 260 -13.80 -29.85 17.34
CA ARG A 260 -13.07 -30.43 18.47
C ARG A 260 -13.33 -31.93 18.65
N GLN A 261 -14.48 -32.41 18.21
CA GLN A 261 -14.80 -33.86 18.20
C GLN A 261 -14.22 -34.59 16.99
N GLY A 262 -13.71 -33.87 15.98
CA GLY A 262 -13.14 -34.44 14.75
C GLY A 262 -14.17 -34.74 13.64
N GLU A 263 -15.43 -34.34 13.82
CA GLU A 263 -16.51 -34.55 12.84
C GLU A 263 -16.60 -33.36 11.87
N TYR A 264 -15.65 -33.29 10.94
CA TYR A 264 -15.50 -32.15 10.02
C TYR A 264 -16.65 -32.03 9.02
N ASP A 265 -17.22 -33.14 8.55
CA ASP A 265 -18.34 -33.10 7.61
C ASP A 265 -19.60 -32.50 8.25
N ARG A 266 -19.86 -32.82 9.52
CA ARG A 266 -20.96 -32.21 10.29
C ARG A 266 -20.71 -30.73 10.50
N ALA A 267 -19.49 -30.35 10.88
CA ALA A 267 -19.12 -28.94 11.00
C ALA A 267 -19.33 -28.17 9.68
N ARG A 268 -18.98 -28.76 8.53
CA ARG A 268 -19.20 -28.18 7.19
C ARG A 268 -20.69 -28.01 6.88
N VAL A 269 -21.52 -29.02 7.19
CA VAL A 269 -22.98 -28.93 7.02
C VAL A 269 -23.57 -27.83 7.90
N ILE A 270 -23.12 -27.70 9.16
CA ILE A 270 -23.55 -26.64 10.08
C ILE A 270 -23.20 -25.26 9.52
N TYR A 271 -21.97 -25.07 9.02
CA TYR A 271 -21.58 -23.80 8.41
C TYR A 271 -22.38 -23.48 7.15
N LYS A 272 -22.58 -24.45 6.25
CA LYS A 272 -23.41 -24.27 5.05
C LYS A 272 -24.86 -23.94 5.40
N HIS A 273 -25.43 -24.66 6.36
CA HIS A 273 -26.79 -24.43 6.82
C HIS A 273 -26.94 -23.04 7.46
N ALA A 274 -25.94 -22.61 8.26
CA ALA A 274 -25.91 -21.28 8.84
C ALA A 274 -25.85 -20.19 7.76
N ILE A 275 -25.05 -20.37 6.70
CA ILE A 275 -24.95 -19.41 5.59
C ILE A 275 -26.28 -19.24 4.85
N VAL A 276 -26.95 -20.36 4.56
CA VAL A 276 -28.25 -20.39 3.88
C VAL A 276 -29.35 -19.76 4.75
N LEU A 277 -29.43 -20.14 6.03
CA LEU A 277 -30.42 -19.59 6.97
C LEU A 277 -30.25 -18.09 7.21
N LEU A 278 -28.99 -17.63 7.31
CA LEU A 278 -28.66 -16.23 7.52
C LEU A 278 -28.80 -15.37 6.26
N ARG A 279 -29.15 -15.99 5.12
CA ARG A 279 -29.28 -15.32 3.81
C ARG A 279 -28.08 -14.41 3.52
N LEU A 280 -26.88 -14.89 3.81
CA LEU A 280 -25.64 -14.14 3.61
C LEU A 280 -25.45 -13.72 2.14
N GLU A 281 -26.04 -14.47 1.21
CA GLU A 281 -26.07 -14.16 -0.24
C GLU A 281 -27.13 -13.11 -0.63
N GLU A 282 -28.21 -12.92 0.15
CA GLU A 282 -29.30 -11.98 -0.20
C GLU A 282 -29.15 -10.62 0.49
N LEU A 283 -28.33 -10.51 1.55
CA LEU A 283 -28.02 -9.23 2.21
C LEU A 283 -27.38 -8.21 1.25
N GLU A 284 -26.66 -8.67 0.23
CA GLU A 284 -26.04 -7.82 -0.79
C GLU A 284 -27.09 -7.29 -1.78
N LYS A 285 -28.10 -8.10 -2.14
CA LYS A 285 -29.23 -7.64 -2.97
C LYS A 285 -30.06 -6.57 -2.25
N ILE A 286 -30.29 -6.76 -0.95
CA ILE A 286 -31.05 -5.79 -0.14
C ILE A 286 -30.27 -4.48 0.01
N LYS A 287 -28.94 -4.49 0.20
CA LYS A 287 -28.13 -3.26 0.20
C LYS A 287 -28.11 -2.55 -1.16
N ALA A 288 -28.02 -3.31 -2.25
CA ALA A 288 -28.10 -2.76 -3.61
C ALA A 288 -29.48 -2.12 -3.89
N GLU A 289 -30.57 -2.79 -3.50
CA GLU A 289 -31.94 -2.28 -3.65
C GLU A 289 -32.22 -1.08 -2.73
N GLN A 290 -31.75 -1.10 -1.48
CA GLN A 290 -31.89 -0.01 -0.50
C GLN A 290 -31.11 1.26 -0.89
N SER A 291 -30.02 1.14 -1.66
CA SER A 291 -29.32 2.31 -2.21
C SER A 291 -30.12 3.06 -3.30
N SER A 292 -31.21 2.47 -3.80
CA SER A 292 -32.05 3.04 -4.87
C SER A 292 -33.43 3.54 -4.42
N SER A 293 -33.90 3.20 -3.21
CA SER A 293 -35.20 3.65 -2.70
C SER A 293 -35.07 4.40 -1.37
N THR A 294 -35.23 5.72 -1.42
CA THR A 294 -35.48 6.56 -0.24
C THR A 294 -36.89 6.29 0.29
N MET A 295 -37.09 5.19 1.00
CA MET A 295 -38.28 4.98 1.81
C MET A 295 -37.94 4.01 2.94
N GLU A 296 -38.00 4.53 4.17
CA GLU A 296 -37.76 3.81 5.41
C GLU A 296 -38.64 2.54 5.46
N SER A 297 -38.02 1.38 5.37
CA SER A 297 -38.65 0.10 5.72
C SER A 297 -38.04 -0.38 7.02
N ASP A 298 -38.90 -0.66 8.00
CA ASP A 298 -38.64 -1.14 9.38
C ASP A 298 -37.89 -2.50 9.50
N ASN A 299 -37.00 -2.85 8.58
CA ASN A 299 -36.22 -4.10 8.56
C ASN A 299 -34.71 -3.86 8.43
N ASP A 300 -34.18 -2.86 9.15
CA ASP A 300 -32.74 -2.69 9.28
C ASP A 300 -32.20 -3.65 10.32
N ILE A 301 -31.58 -4.73 9.85
CA ILE A 301 -30.82 -5.66 10.69
C ILE A 301 -29.72 -4.85 11.41
N PRO A 302 -29.63 -4.87 12.74
CA PRO A 302 -28.65 -4.08 13.47
C PRO A 302 -27.19 -4.38 13.04
N ASP A 303 -26.36 -3.34 12.96
CA ASP A 303 -24.95 -3.44 12.54
C ASP A 303 -24.16 -4.50 13.32
N TRP A 304 -24.45 -4.65 14.62
CA TRP A 304 -23.79 -5.64 15.48
C TRP A 304 -24.06 -7.09 15.05
N GLU A 305 -25.22 -7.37 14.45
CA GLU A 305 -25.56 -8.69 13.95
C GLU A 305 -24.86 -8.97 12.62
N LEU A 306 -24.73 -7.93 11.79
CA LEU A 306 -24.02 -7.99 10.52
C LEU A 306 -22.53 -8.29 10.72
N ASP A 307 -21.92 -7.72 11.76
CA ASP A 307 -20.54 -8.04 12.16
C ASP A 307 -20.41 -9.47 12.68
N GLN A 308 -21.37 -9.98 13.45
CA GLN A 308 -21.36 -11.39 13.88
C GLN A 308 -21.50 -12.36 12.70
N ARG A 309 -22.29 -12.01 11.69
CA ARG A 309 -22.40 -12.80 10.44
C ARG A 309 -21.09 -12.79 9.64
N LYS A 310 -20.41 -11.64 9.55
CA LYS A 310 -19.07 -11.55 8.94
C LYS A 310 -18.06 -12.42 9.70
N ASP A 311 -18.10 -12.39 11.03
CA ASP A 311 -17.20 -13.18 11.86
C ASP A 311 -17.46 -14.68 11.73
N LEU A 312 -18.72 -15.11 11.58
CA LEU A 312 -19.06 -16.49 11.23
C LEU A 312 -18.47 -16.87 9.86
N TYR A 313 -18.60 -16.02 8.84
CA TYR A 313 -18.03 -16.30 7.53
C TYR A 313 -16.50 -16.38 7.57
N LYS A 314 -15.83 -15.52 8.34
CA LYS A 314 -14.38 -15.63 8.60
C LYS A 314 -14.04 -16.96 9.27
N SER A 315 -14.84 -17.39 10.25
CA SER A 315 -14.62 -18.67 10.93
C SER A 315 -14.77 -19.87 9.98
N TYR A 316 -15.77 -19.83 9.09
CA TYR A 316 -15.94 -20.83 8.02
C TYR A 316 -14.74 -20.85 7.06
N LEU A 317 -14.28 -19.68 6.61
CA LEU A 317 -13.07 -19.55 5.79
C LEU A 317 -11.84 -20.14 6.48
N THR A 318 -11.64 -19.89 7.78
CA THR A 318 -10.55 -20.50 8.52
C THR A 318 -10.71 -22.02 8.69
N PHE A 319 -11.95 -22.50 8.76
CA PHE A 319 -12.27 -23.92 8.84
C PHE A 319 -11.96 -24.62 7.52
N GLU A 320 -12.47 -24.12 6.38
CA GLU A 320 -12.17 -24.67 5.06
C GLU A 320 -10.68 -24.55 4.71
N LYS A 321 -9.97 -23.51 5.15
CA LYS A 321 -8.50 -23.44 5.00
C LYS A 321 -7.75 -24.53 5.76
N LYS A 322 -8.27 -24.98 6.90
CA LYS A 322 -7.63 -26.00 7.75
C LYS A 322 -8.01 -27.42 7.32
N HIS A 323 -9.26 -27.62 6.92
CA HIS A 323 -9.87 -28.95 6.77
C HIS A 323 -10.60 -29.14 5.42
N GLY A 324 -10.46 -28.18 4.50
CA GLY A 324 -11.10 -28.21 3.18
C GLY A 324 -10.29 -28.96 2.13
N ASP A 325 -11.00 -29.51 1.15
CA ASP A 325 -10.39 -30.06 -0.06
C ASP A 325 -9.87 -28.92 -0.95
N ARG A 326 -8.82 -29.17 -1.75
CA ARG A 326 -8.19 -28.14 -2.60
C ARG A 326 -9.21 -27.37 -3.46
N GLN A 327 -10.13 -28.09 -4.09
CA GLN A 327 -11.20 -27.48 -4.92
C GLN A 327 -12.23 -26.70 -4.09
N GLY A 328 -12.53 -27.16 -2.87
CA GLY A 328 -13.42 -26.45 -1.95
C GLY A 328 -12.79 -25.13 -1.47
N ILE A 329 -11.49 -25.16 -1.15
CA ILE A 329 -10.70 -23.98 -0.78
C ILE A 329 -10.66 -22.99 -1.94
N GLU A 330 -10.38 -23.46 -3.17
CA GLU A 330 -10.35 -22.61 -4.37
C GLU A 330 -11.70 -21.92 -4.60
N ARG A 331 -12.84 -22.64 -4.51
CA ARG A 331 -14.18 -22.05 -4.64
C ARG A 331 -14.50 -21.00 -3.57
N VAL A 332 -14.13 -21.26 -2.31
CA VAL A 332 -14.36 -20.32 -1.21
C VAL A 332 -13.44 -19.09 -1.32
N LEU A 333 -12.19 -19.27 -1.75
CA LEU A 333 -11.26 -18.17 -2.03
C LEU A 333 -11.77 -17.29 -3.17
N LEU A 334 -12.25 -17.88 -4.27
CA LEU A 334 -12.85 -17.16 -5.39
C LEU A 334 -14.06 -16.34 -4.95
N THR A 335 -14.94 -16.92 -4.13
CA THR A 335 -16.10 -16.20 -3.57
C THR A 335 -15.66 -15.00 -2.72
N LYS A 336 -14.61 -15.17 -1.90
CA LYS A 336 -14.03 -14.05 -1.11
C LYS A 336 -13.43 -12.97 -2.01
N GLN A 337 -12.68 -13.37 -3.02
CA GLN A 337 -12.05 -12.43 -3.96
C GLN A 337 -13.11 -11.68 -4.78
N ARG A 338 -14.15 -12.36 -5.29
CA ARG A 338 -15.31 -11.74 -5.96
C ARG A 338 -15.93 -10.64 -5.09
N ARG A 339 -16.14 -10.92 -3.80
CA ARG A 339 -16.66 -9.93 -2.86
C ARG A 339 -15.72 -8.75 -2.68
N GLU A 340 -14.42 -8.99 -2.47
CA GLU A 340 -13.43 -7.92 -2.32
C GLU A 340 -13.38 -7.03 -3.57
N TYR A 341 -13.45 -7.62 -4.76
CA TYR A 341 -13.47 -6.90 -6.02
C TYR A 341 -14.77 -6.11 -6.23
N ASN A 342 -15.93 -6.69 -5.92
CA ASN A 342 -17.20 -5.96 -5.92
C ASN A 342 -17.18 -4.78 -4.93
N GLU A 343 -16.68 -4.97 -3.71
CA GLU A 343 -16.57 -3.89 -2.71
C GLU A 343 -15.60 -2.79 -3.18
N ARG A 344 -14.53 -3.13 -3.91
CA ARG A 344 -13.61 -2.14 -4.51
C ARG A 344 -14.29 -1.37 -5.63
N VAL A 345 -15.00 -2.07 -6.50
CA VAL A 345 -15.75 -1.49 -7.63
C VAL A 345 -16.86 -0.56 -7.13
N GLU A 346 -17.57 -0.92 -6.06
CA GLU A 346 -18.60 -0.07 -5.46
C GLU A 346 -18.02 1.21 -4.85
N LYS A 347 -16.83 1.11 -4.23
CA LYS A 347 -16.14 2.27 -3.65
C LYS A 347 -15.62 3.20 -4.73
N ASP A 348 -14.91 2.65 -5.71
CA ASP A 348 -14.29 3.39 -6.81
C ASP A 348 -14.64 2.75 -8.16
N PRO A 349 -15.80 3.12 -8.75
CA PRO A 349 -16.22 2.59 -10.05
C PRO A 349 -15.23 2.84 -11.19
N TYR A 350 -14.37 3.86 -11.06
CA TYR A 350 -13.39 4.27 -12.07
C TYR A 350 -12.02 3.57 -11.93
N ASP A 351 -11.84 2.67 -10.96
CA ASP A 351 -10.64 1.84 -10.86
C ASP A 351 -10.70 0.70 -11.90
N TYR A 352 -10.20 0.99 -13.10
CA TYR A 352 -10.14 0.01 -14.18
C TYR A 352 -9.20 -1.16 -13.90
N ASP A 353 -8.23 -1.02 -12.99
CA ASP A 353 -7.35 -2.13 -12.62
C ASP A 353 -8.09 -3.16 -11.75
N ALA A 354 -8.97 -2.71 -10.84
CA ALA A 354 -9.90 -3.59 -10.15
C ALA A 354 -10.85 -4.33 -11.11
N TRP A 355 -11.34 -3.66 -12.16
CA TRP A 355 -12.14 -4.30 -13.20
C TRP A 355 -11.37 -5.34 -14.01
N PHE A 356 -10.08 -5.10 -14.31
CA PHE A 356 -9.22 -6.09 -14.98
C PHE A 356 -8.99 -7.32 -14.13
N GLU A 357 -8.66 -7.14 -12.85
CA GLU A 357 -8.45 -8.24 -11.92
C GLU A 357 -9.75 -9.04 -11.72
N PHE A 358 -10.88 -8.35 -11.64
CA PHE A 358 -12.19 -9.00 -11.50
C PHE A 358 -12.58 -9.81 -12.74
N ALA A 359 -12.38 -9.26 -13.94
CA ALA A 359 -12.67 -9.97 -15.18
C ALA A 359 -11.76 -11.20 -15.35
N LYS A 360 -10.46 -11.07 -15.05
CA LYS A 360 -9.53 -12.19 -15.09
C LYS A 360 -9.89 -13.29 -14.08
N LEU A 361 -10.36 -12.91 -12.89
CA LEU A 361 -10.82 -13.88 -11.91
C LEU A 361 -12.02 -14.69 -12.39
N GLU A 362 -12.96 -14.05 -13.09
CA GLU A 362 -14.10 -14.74 -13.68
C GLU A 362 -13.68 -15.61 -14.87
N GLU A 363 -12.67 -15.20 -15.65
CA GLU A 363 -12.05 -16.05 -16.68
C GLU A 363 -11.39 -17.30 -16.06
N ASP A 364 -10.62 -17.13 -14.98
CA ASP A 364 -9.97 -18.23 -14.26
C ASP A 364 -11.00 -19.17 -13.62
N ASN A 365 -12.12 -18.64 -13.12
CA ASN A 365 -13.24 -19.44 -12.59
C ASN A 365 -13.94 -20.25 -13.68
N ALA A 366 -14.18 -19.63 -14.85
CA ALA A 366 -14.77 -20.30 -16.00
C ALA A 366 -13.88 -21.46 -16.53
N LEU A 367 -12.56 -21.36 -16.34
CA LEU A 367 -11.61 -22.43 -16.65
C LEU A 367 -11.63 -23.55 -15.61
N LEU A 368 -11.80 -23.21 -14.32
CA LEU A 368 -11.77 -24.16 -13.20
C LEU A 368 -12.92 -25.19 -13.25
N ASP A 369 -14.06 -24.82 -13.82
CA ASP A 369 -15.20 -25.72 -14.03
C ASP A 369 -15.01 -26.68 -15.22
N THR A 370 -13.95 -26.53 -16.03
CA THR A 370 -13.69 -27.41 -17.20
C THR A 370 -12.87 -28.66 -16.88
N ASP A 371 -12.28 -28.76 -15.70
CA ASP A 371 -11.43 -29.89 -15.27
C ASP A 371 -12.22 -31.04 -14.62
N THR A 372 -13.57 -31.01 -14.61
CA THR A 372 -14.36 -32.18 -14.18
C THR A 372 -14.52 -33.18 -15.30
N ASP A 373 -13.77 -34.28 -15.23
CA ASP A 373 -13.79 -35.48 -16.08
C ASP A 373 -15.20 -36.06 -16.28
N THR A 374 -15.99 -35.46 -17.17
CA THR A 374 -17.23 -36.05 -17.69
C THR A 374 -17.29 -35.88 -19.20
N ASP A 375 -17.12 -37.00 -19.91
CA ASP A 375 -17.19 -37.16 -21.37
C ASP A 375 -18.60 -36.93 -21.95
N THR A 376 -19.18 -35.75 -21.72
CA THR A 376 -20.41 -35.31 -22.37
C THR A 376 -20.17 -33.99 -23.08
N ASP A 377 -20.25 -34.01 -24.42
CA ASP A 377 -20.06 -32.93 -25.40
C ASP A 377 -21.07 -31.76 -25.27
N THR A 378 -21.37 -31.30 -24.06
CA THR A 378 -22.20 -30.10 -23.84
C THR A 378 -21.75 -29.37 -22.58
N SER A 379 -20.44 -29.16 -22.43
CA SER A 379 -19.89 -28.18 -21.49
C SER A 379 -19.93 -26.78 -22.11
N THR A 380 -21.13 -26.23 -22.25
CA THR A 380 -21.27 -24.78 -22.36
C THR A 380 -20.94 -24.21 -20.99
N VAL A 381 -19.66 -23.90 -20.76
CA VAL A 381 -19.28 -22.82 -19.83
C VAL A 381 -20.25 -21.68 -20.11
N ASP A 382 -20.89 -21.11 -19.10
CA ASP A 382 -21.88 -20.06 -19.28
C ASP A 382 -21.13 -18.71 -19.30
N PRO A 383 -20.70 -18.16 -20.46
CA PRO A 383 -19.95 -16.90 -20.53
C PRO A 383 -20.78 -15.69 -20.09
N THR A 384 -22.03 -15.89 -19.67
CA THR A 384 -22.96 -14.86 -19.21
C THR A 384 -22.39 -14.08 -18.02
N ALA A 385 -21.79 -14.75 -17.04
CA ALA A 385 -21.21 -14.09 -15.86
C ALA A 385 -20.01 -13.20 -16.21
N VAL A 386 -19.07 -13.70 -17.01
CA VAL A 386 -17.90 -12.93 -17.48
C VAL A 386 -18.35 -11.76 -18.35
N ARG A 387 -19.35 -11.97 -19.20
CA ARG A 387 -19.96 -10.92 -20.03
C ARG A 387 -20.61 -9.84 -19.19
N GLU A 388 -21.37 -10.20 -18.16
CA GLU A 388 -22.01 -9.23 -17.28
C GLU A 388 -20.97 -8.34 -16.59
N VAL A 389 -19.83 -8.91 -16.16
CA VAL A 389 -18.73 -8.12 -15.59
C VAL A 389 -18.14 -7.15 -16.61
N TYR A 390 -17.87 -7.60 -17.84
CA TYR A 390 -17.38 -6.71 -18.89
C TYR A 390 -18.40 -5.65 -19.29
N GLU A 391 -19.70 -5.98 -19.37
CA GLU A 391 -20.77 -5.04 -19.70
C GLU A 391 -20.96 -4.00 -18.59
N ARG A 392 -20.90 -4.40 -17.32
CA ARG A 392 -20.88 -3.48 -16.17
C ARG A 392 -19.66 -2.56 -16.19
N ALA A 393 -18.48 -3.12 -16.46
CA ALA A 393 -17.24 -2.35 -16.54
C ALA A 393 -17.26 -1.35 -17.72
N VAL A 394 -17.86 -1.74 -18.84
CA VAL A 394 -18.02 -0.91 -20.04
C VAL A 394 -19.03 0.22 -19.82
N ALA A 395 -20.11 -0.03 -19.07
CA ALA A 395 -21.12 0.99 -18.77
C ALA A 395 -20.52 2.19 -18.02
N GLN A 396 -19.43 1.99 -17.29
CA GLN A 396 -18.73 3.06 -16.59
C GLN A 396 -17.76 3.82 -17.50
N VAL A 397 -18.28 4.86 -18.13
CA VAL A 397 -17.47 5.76 -18.97
C VAL A 397 -16.65 6.71 -18.08
N PRO A 398 -15.33 6.87 -18.32
CA PRO A 398 -14.52 7.83 -17.56
C PRO A 398 -15.12 9.25 -17.60
N PRO A 399 -15.07 10.04 -16.49
CA PRO A 399 -15.59 11.40 -16.48
C PRO A 399 -14.78 12.27 -17.46
N GLY A 400 -15.47 13.06 -18.27
CA GLY A 400 -14.91 13.76 -19.43
C GLY A 400 -13.95 14.93 -19.15
N ASN A 401 -13.27 14.99 -18.00
CA ASN A 401 -12.29 16.06 -17.74
C ASN A 401 -10.86 15.62 -18.08
N THR A 402 -10.27 16.38 -18.98
CA THR A 402 -9.10 16.18 -19.84
C THR A 402 -7.72 15.88 -19.22
N THR A 403 -7.61 15.52 -17.93
CA THR A 403 -6.31 15.30 -17.27
C THR A 403 -5.82 13.85 -17.27
N ASP A 404 -6.71 12.85 -17.36
CA ASP A 404 -6.30 11.45 -17.15
C ASP A 404 -6.26 10.65 -18.46
N LYS A 405 -5.20 10.90 -19.25
CA LYS A 405 -4.85 10.02 -20.40
C LYS A 405 -4.69 8.56 -19.97
N GLU A 406 -4.41 8.30 -18.69
CA GLU A 406 -4.23 6.97 -18.12
C GLU A 406 -5.54 6.20 -17.97
N HIS A 407 -6.58 6.80 -17.41
CA HIS A 407 -7.90 6.17 -17.31
C HIS A 407 -8.50 5.86 -18.68
N TRP A 408 -8.37 6.77 -19.65
CA TRP A 408 -8.80 6.49 -21.03
C TRP A 408 -7.98 5.40 -21.72
N LYS A 409 -6.66 5.31 -21.45
CA LYS A 409 -5.83 4.20 -21.93
C LYS A 409 -6.33 2.87 -21.36
N ARG A 410 -6.51 2.80 -20.04
CA ARG A 410 -6.95 1.59 -19.32
C ARG A 410 -8.35 1.17 -19.76
N TYR A 411 -9.29 2.08 -19.83
CA TYR A 411 -10.65 1.83 -20.32
C TYR A 411 -10.67 1.29 -21.75
N ILE A 412 -9.79 1.77 -22.63
CA ILE A 412 -9.71 1.24 -23.99
C ILE A 412 -9.01 -0.11 -24.05
N TYR A 413 -8.06 -0.36 -23.16
CA TYR A 413 -7.55 -1.71 -22.98
C TYR A 413 -8.66 -2.64 -22.53
N LEU A 414 -9.59 -2.23 -21.65
CA LEU A 414 -10.74 -3.04 -21.23
C LEU A 414 -11.59 -3.48 -22.43
N TRP A 415 -11.87 -2.55 -23.35
CA TRP A 415 -12.54 -2.87 -24.62
C TRP A 415 -11.76 -3.84 -25.51
N ILE A 416 -10.43 -3.69 -25.60
CA ILE A 416 -9.59 -4.62 -26.35
C ILE A 416 -9.60 -5.99 -25.69
N TYR A 417 -9.50 -6.07 -24.36
CA TYR A 417 -9.51 -7.31 -23.60
C TYR A 417 -10.85 -8.03 -23.74
N TYR A 418 -11.97 -7.32 -23.62
CA TYR A 418 -13.31 -7.88 -23.85
C TYR A 418 -13.44 -8.46 -25.27
N ALA A 419 -12.97 -7.74 -26.28
CA ALA A 419 -13.00 -8.24 -27.65
C ALA A 419 -12.04 -9.42 -27.89
N THR A 420 -10.88 -9.46 -27.23
CA THR A 420 -9.96 -10.61 -27.31
C THR A 420 -10.47 -11.83 -26.55
N TYR A 421 -11.20 -11.63 -25.45
CA TYR A 421 -11.86 -12.71 -24.72
C TYR A 421 -12.94 -13.38 -25.57
N GLU A 422 -13.81 -12.58 -26.19
CA GLU A 422 -14.82 -13.12 -27.12
C GLU A 422 -14.18 -13.79 -28.35
N GLU A 423 -13.02 -13.30 -28.82
CA GLU A 423 -12.29 -13.90 -29.94
C GLU A 423 -11.58 -15.21 -29.59
N LEU A 424 -10.88 -15.27 -28.46
CA LEU A 424 -10.02 -16.42 -28.09
C LEU A 424 -10.79 -17.49 -27.32
N THR A 425 -11.59 -17.08 -26.33
CA THR A 425 -12.28 -17.99 -25.41
C THR A 425 -13.62 -18.44 -26.00
N ASN A 426 -14.46 -17.49 -26.42
CA ASN A 426 -15.80 -17.81 -26.95
C ASN A 426 -15.81 -18.11 -28.46
N ARG A 427 -14.71 -17.80 -29.18
CA ARG A 427 -14.58 -17.95 -30.65
C ARG A 427 -15.67 -17.23 -31.45
N ASP A 428 -16.36 -16.25 -30.87
CA ASP A 428 -17.39 -15.46 -31.54
C ASP A 428 -16.78 -14.22 -32.23
N LEU A 429 -16.40 -14.43 -33.49
CA LEU A 429 -15.84 -13.39 -34.35
C LEU A 429 -16.84 -12.29 -34.74
N GLN A 430 -18.15 -12.53 -34.61
CA GLN A 430 -19.17 -11.57 -34.98
C GLN A 430 -19.40 -10.58 -33.84
N ARG A 431 -19.61 -11.07 -32.62
CA ARG A 431 -19.77 -10.20 -31.44
C ARG A 431 -18.52 -9.38 -31.17
N ALA A 432 -17.32 -9.96 -31.31
CA ALA A 432 -16.07 -9.21 -31.21
C ALA A 432 -16.01 -8.01 -32.18
N SER A 433 -16.57 -8.17 -33.39
CA SER A 433 -16.64 -7.07 -34.36
C SER A 433 -17.66 -5.99 -33.98
N GLU A 434 -18.77 -6.39 -33.37
CA GLU A 434 -19.79 -5.45 -32.88
C GLU A 434 -19.24 -4.65 -31.70
N ILE A 435 -18.52 -5.29 -30.78
CA ILE A 435 -17.81 -4.66 -29.66
C ILE A 435 -16.80 -3.61 -30.15
N TYR A 436 -16.00 -3.94 -31.17
CA TYR A 436 -15.12 -2.94 -31.77
C TYR A 436 -15.89 -1.80 -32.46
N GLN A 437 -17.02 -2.08 -33.10
CA GLN A 437 -17.85 -1.04 -33.74
C GLN A 437 -18.50 -0.12 -32.70
N THR A 438 -19.03 -0.65 -31.61
CA THR A 438 -19.62 0.15 -30.52
C THR A 438 -18.56 1.02 -29.84
N CYS A 439 -17.38 0.46 -29.58
CA CYS A 439 -16.24 1.22 -29.06
C CYS A 439 -15.83 2.37 -30.01
N LEU A 440 -15.78 2.10 -31.32
CA LEU A 440 -15.35 3.10 -32.30
C LEU A 440 -16.42 4.17 -32.57
N ASP A 441 -17.71 3.84 -32.61
CA ASP A 441 -18.75 4.81 -33.02
C ASP A 441 -19.38 5.56 -31.84
N HIS A 442 -19.48 4.95 -30.65
CA HIS A 442 -20.20 5.54 -29.51
C HIS A 442 -19.29 6.00 -28.36
N VAL A 443 -18.12 5.38 -28.20
CA VAL A 443 -17.33 5.54 -26.97
C VAL A 443 -16.18 6.53 -27.12
N ILE A 444 -15.49 6.55 -28.27
CA ILE A 444 -14.30 7.38 -28.46
C ILE A 444 -14.68 8.74 -29.08
N PRO A 445 -14.45 9.87 -28.38
CA PRO A 445 -14.59 11.19 -28.97
C PRO A 445 -13.38 11.49 -29.87
N HIS A 446 -13.45 11.08 -31.15
CA HIS A 446 -12.35 11.20 -32.12
C HIS A 446 -11.81 12.62 -32.34
N LYS A 447 -12.57 13.65 -31.97
CA LYS A 447 -12.18 15.07 -32.09
C LYS A 447 -11.23 15.52 -30.97
N GLN A 448 -11.31 14.91 -29.79
CA GLN A 448 -10.50 15.26 -28.62
C GLN A 448 -9.38 14.24 -28.39
N PHE A 449 -9.66 12.97 -28.67
CA PHE A 449 -8.74 11.86 -28.44
C PHE A 449 -8.80 10.86 -29.61
N SER A 450 -7.64 10.43 -30.12
CA SER A 450 -7.56 9.31 -31.08
C SER A 450 -6.68 8.18 -30.53
N PHE A 451 -7.17 6.94 -30.44
CA PHE A 451 -6.34 5.76 -30.09
C PHE A 451 -6.03 4.93 -31.33
N SER A 452 -4.78 4.93 -31.80
CA SER A 452 -4.39 4.17 -33.00
C SER A 452 -4.49 2.65 -32.82
N LYS A 453 -4.27 2.16 -31.60
CA LYS A 453 -4.20 0.73 -31.29
C LYS A 453 -5.54 0.00 -31.53
N VAL A 454 -6.67 0.60 -31.14
CA VAL A 454 -8.03 0.03 -31.34
C VAL A 454 -8.34 -0.15 -32.81
N TRP A 455 -8.09 0.87 -33.62
CA TRP A 455 -8.30 0.81 -35.08
C TRP A 455 -7.49 -0.31 -35.74
N ILE A 456 -6.23 -0.51 -35.30
CA ILE A 456 -5.36 -1.57 -35.80
C ILE A 456 -5.91 -2.95 -35.42
N TYR A 457 -6.33 -3.15 -34.16
CA TYR A 457 -6.89 -4.45 -33.75
C TYR A 457 -8.23 -4.74 -34.43
N ALA A 458 -9.11 -3.75 -34.55
CA ALA A 458 -10.35 -3.89 -35.30
C ALA A 458 -10.08 -4.27 -36.77
N ALA A 459 -9.08 -3.66 -37.41
CA ALA A 459 -8.67 -4.01 -38.76
C ALA A 459 -8.09 -5.43 -38.85
N LYS A 460 -7.21 -5.83 -37.90
CA LYS A 460 -6.67 -7.19 -37.81
C LYS A 460 -7.78 -8.23 -37.60
N LEU A 461 -8.81 -7.93 -36.81
CA LEU A 461 -9.98 -8.79 -36.66
C LEU A 461 -10.74 -8.94 -38.00
N GLN A 462 -10.96 -7.85 -38.75
CA GLN A 462 -11.61 -7.95 -40.06
C GLN A 462 -10.77 -8.75 -41.08
N ILE A 463 -9.44 -8.66 -41.00
CA ILE A 463 -8.53 -9.49 -41.80
C ILE A 463 -8.70 -10.97 -41.42
N ARG A 464 -8.76 -11.31 -40.13
CA ARG A 464 -9.04 -12.67 -39.65
C ARG A 464 -10.42 -13.18 -40.11
N ARG A 465 -11.42 -12.30 -40.16
CA ARG A 465 -12.76 -12.57 -40.74
C ARG A 465 -12.76 -12.64 -42.28
N LYS A 466 -11.61 -12.50 -42.94
CA LYS A 466 -11.43 -12.47 -44.40
C LYS A 466 -12.16 -11.31 -45.11
N LYS A 467 -12.62 -10.30 -44.38
CA LYS A 467 -13.32 -9.13 -44.93
C LYS A 467 -12.34 -8.00 -45.23
N LEU A 468 -11.54 -8.16 -46.29
CA LEU A 468 -10.51 -7.18 -46.69
C LEU A 468 -11.08 -5.79 -47.02
N ALA A 469 -12.24 -5.72 -47.67
CA ALA A 469 -12.88 -4.44 -48.00
C ALA A 469 -13.32 -3.67 -46.75
N ALA A 470 -13.81 -4.38 -45.72
CA ALA A 470 -14.20 -3.76 -44.45
C ALA A 470 -12.96 -3.29 -43.66
N ALA A 471 -11.89 -4.08 -43.65
CA ALA A 471 -10.61 -3.71 -43.04
C ALA A 471 -10.04 -2.42 -43.66
N ARG A 472 -10.03 -2.34 -45.00
CA ARG A 472 -9.58 -1.15 -45.75
C ARG A 472 -10.43 0.09 -45.45
N LYS A 473 -11.75 -0.06 -45.41
CA LYS A 473 -12.66 1.03 -45.03
C LYS A 473 -12.42 1.52 -43.61
N LEU A 474 -12.19 0.61 -42.66
CA LEU A 474 -11.87 0.96 -41.27
C LEU A 474 -10.53 1.69 -41.16
N LEU A 475 -9.48 1.22 -41.84
CA LEU A 475 -8.18 1.87 -41.84
C LEU A 475 -8.23 3.25 -42.55
N GLY A 476 -9.02 3.37 -43.62
CA GLY A 476 -9.29 4.65 -44.28
C GLY A 476 -10.05 5.64 -43.36
N LYS A 477 -11.10 5.18 -42.67
CA LYS A 477 -11.83 5.97 -41.65
C LYS A 477 -10.88 6.38 -40.52
N ALA A 478 -10.00 5.47 -40.08
CA ALA A 478 -9.01 5.73 -39.04
C ALA A 478 -8.02 6.83 -39.44
N ILE A 479 -7.56 6.88 -40.69
CA ILE A 479 -6.67 7.94 -41.19
C ILE A 479 -7.37 9.30 -41.20
N GLY A 480 -8.63 9.35 -41.64
CA GLY A 480 -9.41 10.60 -41.67
C GLY A 480 -9.70 11.17 -40.28
N MET A 481 -9.98 10.29 -39.31
CA MET A 481 -10.33 10.66 -37.94
C MET A 481 -9.09 10.90 -37.06
N CYS A 482 -8.04 10.10 -37.21
CA CYS A 482 -6.80 10.18 -36.44
C CYS A 482 -5.73 10.97 -37.22
N LYS A 483 -5.90 12.30 -37.32
CA LYS A 483 -4.88 13.14 -37.96
C LYS A 483 -3.57 13.06 -37.17
N GLY A 484 -2.52 12.57 -37.82
CA GLY A 484 -1.15 12.68 -37.34
C GLY A 484 -0.57 11.53 -36.52
N LYS A 485 -1.12 10.31 -36.61
CA LYS A 485 -0.49 9.12 -36.00
C LYS A 485 0.18 8.21 -37.02
N GLU A 486 1.51 8.17 -36.99
CA GLU A 486 2.35 7.32 -37.84
C GLU A 486 2.02 5.82 -37.76
N ARG A 487 1.67 5.32 -36.58
CA ARG A 487 1.45 3.88 -36.36
C ARG A 487 0.34 3.29 -37.25
N ILE A 488 -0.71 4.07 -37.54
CA ILE A 488 -1.81 3.60 -38.40
C ILE A 488 -1.32 3.44 -39.84
N PHE A 489 -0.55 4.40 -40.34
CA PHE A 489 0.04 4.33 -41.68
C PHE A 489 1.02 3.17 -41.80
N LYS A 490 1.94 2.98 -40.84
CA LYS A 490 2.88 1.86 -40.83
C LYS A 490 2.17 0.50 -40.89
N GLU A 491 1.15 0.29 -40.07
CA GLU A 491 0.42 -0.98 -40.04
C GLU A 491 -0.47 -1.16 -41.29
N TYR A 492 -1.08 -0.10 -41.81
CA TYR A 492 -1.87 -0.21 -43.04
C TYR A 492 -0.98 -0.54 -44.25
N ILE A 493 0.18 0.11 -44.35
CA ILE A 493 1.18 -0.20 -45.37
C ILE A 493 1.71 -1.62 -45.19
N ALA A 494 2.02 -2.06 -43.98
CA ALA A 494 2.45 -3.44 -43.74
C ALA A 494 1.38 -4.47 -44.17
N VAL A 495 0.10 -4.17 -43.92
CA VAL A 495 -1.02 -5.00 -44.39
C VAL A 495 -1.08 -5.01 -45.92
N GLU A 496 -1.04 -3.87 -46.60
CA GLU A 496 -1.11 -3.85 -48.07
C GLU A 496 0.16 -4.43 -48.73
N MET A 497 1.33 -4.30 -48.09
CA MET A 497 2.55 -5.01 -48.50
C MET A 497 2.39 -6.52 -48.37
N SER A 498 1.80 -7.01 -47.26
CA SER A 498 1.50 -8.44 -47.10
C SER A 498 0.48 -8.97 -48.11
N LEU A 499 -0.35 -8.08 -48.68
CA LEU A 499 -1.31 -8.40 -49.73
C LEU A 499 -0.73 -8.24 -51.15
N GLY A 500 0.45 -7.61 -51.30
CA GLY A 500 1.14 -7.43 -52.58
C GLY A 500 0.64 -6.27 -53.46
N GLU A 501 -0.21 -5.37 -52.94
CA GLU A 501 -0.84 -4.29 -53.72
C GLU A 501 0.05 -3.03 -53.74
N ILE A 502 1.09 -3.03 -54.59
CA ILE A 502 2.15 -2.01 -54.63
C ILE A 502 1.60 -0.60 -54.95
N ASP A 503 0.68 -0.48 -55.91
CA ASP A 503 0.13 0.84 -56.30
C ASP A 503 -0.67 1.49 -55.17
N ARG A 504 -1.29 0.67 -54.31
CA ARG A 504 -1.96 1.18 -53.11
C ARG A 504 -0.95 1.56 -52.04
N CYS A 505 0.12 0.78 -51.85
CA CYS A 505 1.22 1.16 -50.96
C CYS A 505 1.77 2.55 -51.36
N ARG A 506 1.96 2.82 -52.66
CA ARG A 506 2.35 4.14 -53.18
C ARG A 506 1.33 5.23 -52.86
N ALA A 507 0.04 4.98 -53.12
CA ALA A 507 -1.01 5.92 -52.79
C ALA A 507 -1.07 6.22 -51.27
N LEU A 508 -0.82 5.21 -50.44
CA LEU A 508 -0.78 5.35 -48.98
C LEU A 508 0.45 6.10 -48.50
N TYR A 509 1.64 5.85 -49.04
CA TYR A 509 2.83 6.64 -48.75
C TYR A 509 2.65 8.10 -49.19
N ASN A 510 2.10 8.36 -50.37
CA ASN A 510 1.78 9.73 -50.79
C ASN A 510 0.77 10.42 -49.86
N ASN A 511 -0.26 9.71 -49.40
CA ASN A 511 -1.19 10.24 -48.41
C ASN A 511 -0.54 10.42 -47.03
N TYR A 512 0.40 9.55 -46.68
CA TYR A 512 1.17 9.62 -45.44
C TYR A 512 2.07 10.86 -45.41
N LEU A 513 2.75 11.13 -46.51
CA LEU A 513 3.60 12.31 -46.71
C LEU A 513 2.77 13.60 -46.75
N LYS A 514 1.59 13.59 -47.39
CA LYS A 514 0.64 14.73 -47.33
C LYS A 514 0.17 15.02 -45.91
N ALA A 515 -0.04 13.98 -45.10
CA ALA A 515 -0.50 14.12 -43.73
C ALA A 515 0.62 14.55 -42.77
N MET A 516 1.86 14.11 -43.03
CA MET A 516 3.04 14.39 -42.20
C MET A 516 4.29 14.64 -43.05
N PRO A 517 4.46 15.88 -43.57
CA PRO A 517 5.65 16.25 -44.34
C PRO A 517 6.96 16.23 -43.53
N GLN A 518 6.85 16.44 -42.21
CA GLN A 518 7.96 16.60 -41.27
C GLN A 518 8.73 15.29 -40.98
N ASN A 519 8.09 14.13 -41.17
CA ASN A 519 8.60 12.86 -40.66
C ASN A 519 9.62 12.23 -41.62
N CYS A 520 10.92 12.35 -41.30
CA CYS A 520 12.02 11.76 -42.07
C CYS A 520 11.96 10.23 -42.17
N GLY A 521 11.44 9.53 -41.15
CA GLY A 521 11.30 8.08 -41.16
C GLY A 521 10.25 7.57 -42.15
N ALA A 522 9.28 8.41 -42.53
CA ALA A 522 8.31 8.10 -43.58
C ALA A 522 8.96 8.13 -44.97
N TRP A 523 9.79 9.14 -45.22
CA TRP A 523 10.52 9.31 -46.47
C TRP A 523 11.52 8.19 -46.70
N SER A 524 12.30 7.82 -45.67
CA SER A 524 13.24 6.69 -45.74
C SER A 524 12.53 5.37 -46.03
N LYS A 525 11.42 5.05 -45.35
CA LYS A 525 10.67 3.81 -45.61
C LYS A 525 10.00 3.76 -46.97
N TYR A 526 9.60 4.92 -47.52
CA TYR A 526 9.06 4.98 -48.86
C TYR A 526 10.17 4.73 -49.90
N ALA A 527 11.34 5.30 -49.69
CA ALA A 527 12.52 5.05 -50.51
C ALA A 527 12.99 3.59 -50.42
N GLU A 528 13.02 2.98 -49.23
CA GLU A 528 13.31 1.56 -49.04
C GLU A 528 12.33 0.65 -49.80
N LEU A 529 11.04 1.01 -49.84
CA LEU A 529 10.06 0.27 -50.63
C LEU A 529 10.39 0.36 -52.13
N GLU A 530 10.60 1.55 -52.69
CA GLU A 530 10.91 1.68 -54.13
C GLU A 530 12.27 1.07 -54.48
N LYS A 531 13.24 1.09 -53.56
CA LYS A 531 14.50 0.34 -53.69
C LYS A 531 14.23 -1.16 -53.76
N SER A 532 13.36 -1.71 -52.91
CA SER A 532 13.00 -3.14 -52.97
C SER A 532 12.29 -3.54 -54.26
N LEU A 533 11.68 -2.56 -54.96
CA LEU A 533 11.02 -2.73 -56.26
C LEU A 533 11.97 -2.50 -57.45
N GLY A 534 13.20 -2.01 -57.20
CA GLY A 534 14.21 -1.72 -58.22
C GLY A 534 13.96 -0.42 -59.01
N GLU A 535 13.10 0.48 -58.53
CA GLU A 535 12.83 1.75 -59.20
C GLU A 535 13.73 2.88 -58.66
N SER A 536 15.00 2.86 -59.04
CA SER A 536 16.03 3.80 -58.57
C SER A 536 15.68 5.27 -58.85
N ASP A 537 15.11 5.58 -60.02
CA ASP A 537 14.76 6.95 -60.39
C ASP A 537 13.63 7.55 -59.56
N ARG A 538 12.65 6.72 -59.17
CA ARG A 538 11.58 7.17 -58.27
C ARG A 538 12.10 7.34 -56.86
N CYS A 539 12.99 6.46 -56.41
CA CYS A 539 13.69 6.61 -55.13
C CYS A 539 14.42 7.96 -55.04
N ARG A 540 15.16 8.34 -56.09
CA ARG A 540 15.82 9.66 -56.20
C ARG A 540 14.84 10.83 -56.20
N ALA A 541 13.72 10.68 -56.92
CA ALA A 541 12.68 11.70 -56.92
C ALA A 541 12.07 11.90 -55.52
N ILE A 542 11.93 10.82 -54.74
CA ILE A 542 11.41 10.87 -53.36
C ILE A 542 12.41 11.56 -52.44
N PHE A 543 13.69 11.20 -52.49
CA PHE A 543 14.72 11.83 -51.67
C PHE A 543 14.93 13.30 -52.01
N SER A 544 14.92 13.66 -53.30
CA SER A 544 15.01 15.06 -53.72
C SER A 544 13.79 15.88 -53.30
N LEU A 545 12.58 15.30 -53.35
CA LEU A 545 11.37 15.91 -52.83
C LEU A 545 11.47 16.11 -51.31
N ALA A 546 12.01 15.13 -50.58
CA ALA A 546 12.19 15.23 -49.15
C ALA A 546 13.16 16.39 -48.78
N ILE A 547 14.28 16.55 -49.49
CA ILE A 547 15.25 17.63 -49.27
C ILE A 547 14.68 19.02 -49.60
N SER A 548 13.73 19.10 -50.52
CA SER A 548 13.04 20.36 -50.87
C SER A 548 12.10 20.87 -49.77
N GLN A 549 11.76 20.04 -48.77
CA GLN A 549 10.86 20.44 -47.70
C GLN A 549 11.58 21.33 -46.67
N PRO A 550 11.02 22.51 -46.29
CA PRO A 550 11.68 23.46 -45.38
C PRO A 550 11.73 23.03 -43.91
N SER A 551 10.93 22.04 -43.52
CA SER A 551 10.71 21.65 -42.15
C SER A 551 10.78 20.13 -42.08
N LEU A 552 11.88 19.62 -41.51
CA LEU A 552 12.19 18.21 -41.33
C LEU A 552 12.69 18.05 -39.89
N ASP A 553 12.24 16.99 -39.22
CA ASP A 553 12.51 16.75 -37.78
C ASP A 553 13.98 16.37 -37.52
N MET A 554 14.51 15.44 -38.32
CA MET A 554 15.92 15.03 -38.29
C MET A 554 16.47 14.94 -39.72
N PRO A 555 16.95 16.06 -40.29
CA PRO A 555 17.47 16.09 -41.65
C PRO A 555 18.66 15.13 -41.86
N GLU A 556 19.53 14.98 -40.86
CA GLU A 556 20.78 14.22 -40.96
C GLU A 556 20.57 12.73 -41.32
N VAL A 557 19.55 12.10 -40.74
CA VAL A 557 19.24 10.68 -41.00
C VAL A 557 18.80 10.48 -42.44
N LEU A 558 18.03 11.42 -42.98
CA LEU A 558 17.56 11.38 -44.36
C LEU A 558 18.71 11.57 -45.35
N TRP A 559 19.58 12.55 -45.09
CA TRP A 559 20.79 12.77 -45.90
C TRP A 559 21.70 11.55 -45.90
N LYS A 560 21.95 10.95 -44.73
CA LYS A 560 22.71 9.70 -44.66
C LYS A 560 22.05 8.60 -45.47
N SER A 561 20.74 8.38 -45.32
CA SER A 561 20.04 7.33 -46.07
C SER A 561 20.05 7.55 -47.59
N PHE A 562 20.08 8.81 -48.04
CA PHE A 562 20.16 9.14 -49.46
C PHE A 562 21.58 8.93 -50.01
N ILE A 563 22.60 9.28 -49.24
CA ILE A 563 23.99 9.05 -49.57
C ILE A 563 24.29 7.55 -49.59
N ASP A 564 23.89 6.81 -48.56
CA ASP A 564 24.02 5.35 -48.49
C ASP A 564 23.35 4.67 -49.71
N PHE A 565 22.19 5.17 -50.14
CA PHE A 565 21.51 4.69 -51.35
C PHE A 565 22.32 4.92 -52.63
N GLU A 566 22.87 6.12 -52.86
CA GLU A 566 23.67 6.38 -54.07
C GLU A 566 25.01 5.62 -54.03
N ILE A 567 25.57 5.36 -52.84
CA ILE A 567 26.76 4.50 -52.67
C ILE A 567 26.43 3.06 -53.06
N GLU A 568 25.29 2.52 -52.64
CA GLU A 568 24.86 1.16 -52.98
C GLU A 568 24.54 0.97 -54.47
N GLU A 569 23.98 2.00 -55.13
CA GLU A 569 23.74 2.00 -56.58
C GLU A 569 25.02 2.29 -57.39
N GLY A 570 26.11 2.70 -56.74
CA GLY A 570 27.43 2.91 -57.35
C GLY A 570 27.63 4.27 -58.04
N GLU A 571 26.72 5.24 -57.83
CA GLU A 571 26.74 6.54 -58.49
C GLU A 571 27.56 7.58 -57.69
N ALA A 572 28.89 7.43 -57.71
CA ALA A 572 29.82 8.25 -56.93
C ALA A 572 29.70 9.76 -57.21
N THR A 573 29.41 10.14 -58.46
CA THR A 573 29.30 11.56 -58.85
C THR A 573 28.10 12.26 -58.23
N ASN A 574 27.00 11.54 -58.03
CA ASN A 574 25.82 12.08 -57.38
C ASN A 574 26.02 12.14 -55.87
N ALA A 575 26.65 11.12 -55.27
CA ALA A 575 27.01 11.13 -53.85
C ALA A 575 27.86 12.36 -53.48
N ARG A 576 28.85 12.73 -54.30
CA ARG A 576 29.66 13.97 -54.10
C ARG A 576 28.82 15.23 -54.08
N LYS A 577 27.95 15.42 -55.07
CA LYS A 577 27.04 16.58 -55.14
C LYS A 577 26.13 16.64 -53.92
N LEU A 578 25.76 15.50 -53.34
CA LEU A 578 24.96 15.44 -52.12
C LEU A 578 25.79 15.83 -50.89
N TYR A 579 27.03 15.36 -50.77
CA TYR A 579 27.94 15.80 -49.71
C TYR A 579 28.23 17.30 -49.78
N GLU A 580 28.49 17.85 -50.97
CA GLU A 580 28.69 19.30 -51.16
C GLU A 580 27.46 20.10 -50.72
N ARG A 581 26.26 19.69 -51.16
CA ARG A 581 25.00 20.33 -50.73
C ARG A 581 24.71 20.18 -49.24
N LEU A 582 25.17 19.11 -48.62
CA LEU A 582 25.04 18.90 -47.17
C LEU A 582 25.99 19.81 -46.41
N LEU A 583 27.23 19.95 -46.88
CA LEU A 583 28.24 20.84 -46.29
C LEU A 583 27.85 22.32 -46.41
N GLU A 584 27.22 22.73 -47.51
CA GLU A 584 26.64 24.08 -47.66
C GLU A 584 25.54 24.38 -46.62
N LYS A 585 24.85 23.36 -46.10
CA LYS A 585 23.78 23.51 -45.11
C LYS A 585 24.26 23.30 -43.67
N THR A 586 25.24 22.42 -43.46
CA THR A 586 25.73 22.03 -42.12
C THR A 586 27.24 21.81 -42.14
N SER A 587 27.99 22.60 -41.36
CA SER A 587 29.44 22.49 -41.18
C SER A 587 29.82 21.54 -40.04
N HIS A 588 29.11 20.41 -39.88
CA HIS A 588 29.41 19.45 -38.82
C HIS A 588 30.55 18.50 -39.18
N VAL A 589 31.51 18.30 -38.25
CA VAL A 589 32.68 17.42 -38.41
C VAL A 589 32.36 16.01 -38.89
N LYS A 590 31.27 15.43 -38.40
CA LYS A 590 30.89 14.05 -38.76
C LYS A 590 30.60 13.90 -40.24
N VAL A 591 30.08 14.95 -40.90
CA VAL A 591 29.83 14.96 -42.35
C VAL A 591 31.16 14.94 -43.10
N TRP A 592 32.11 15.78 -42.71
CA TRP A 592 33.47 15.79 -43.27
C TRP A 592 34.18 14.44 -43.12
N ILE A 593 34.07 13.82 -41.94
CA ILE A 593 34.61 12.47 -41.70
C ILE A 593 33.93 11.45 -42.61
N SER A 594 32.60 11.47 -42.73
CA SER A 594 31.87 10.54 -43.60
C SER A 594 32.19 10.74 -45.09
N TYR A 595 32.41 11.97 -45.52
CA TYR A 595 32.79 12.29 -46.90
C TYR A 595 34.20 11.79 -47.22
N ALA A 596 35.15 11.99 -46.30
CA ALA A 596 36.50 11.46 -46.42
C ALA A 596 36.52 9.92 -46.38
N GLN A 597 35.68 9.29 -45.55
CA GLN A 597 35.52 7.83 -45.52
C GLN A 597 34.93 7.28 -46.82
N PHE A 598 33.99 8.01 -47.44
CA PHE A 598 33.41 7.66 -48.74
C PHE A 598 34.45 7.71 -49.86
N GLU A 599 35.21 8.80 -49.98
CA GLU A 599 36.26 8.90 -51.02
C GLU A 599 37.42 7.93 -50.79
N ALA A 600 37.70 7.58 -49.52
CA ALA A 600 38.65 6.53 -49.19
C ALA A 600 38.09 5.11 -49.44
N GLY A 601 36.79 4.95 -49.70
CA GLY A 601 36.13 3.67 -50.00
C GLY A 601 36.49 3.09 -51.38
N GLU A 602 36.02 1.87 -51.68
CA GLU A 602 36.31 1.19 -52.96
C GLU A 602 35.65 1.84 -54.19
N ILE A 603 34.66 2.71 -53.95
CA ILE A 603 33.83 3.36 -54.97
C ILE A 603 34.32 4.80 -55.27
N GLY A 604 35.17 5.36 -54.40
CA GLY A 604 35.72 6.72 -54.51
C GLY A 604 36.96 6.81 -55.40
N GLU A 605 37.41 8.04 -55.65
CA GLU A 605 38.61 8.31 -56.48
C GLU A 605 39.94 8.12 -55.71
N GLY A 606 39.87 7.75 -54.43
CA GLY A 606 40.98 7.27 -53.62
C GLY A 606 41.51 8.27 -52.57
N MET A 607 42.55 7.84 -51.86
CA MET A 607 43.15 8.56 -50.71
C MET A 607 43.55 10.03 -50.95
N PRO A 608 44.02 10.46 -52.14
CA PRO A 608 44.41 11.85 -52.36
C PRO A 608 43.26 12.85 -52.19
N GLU A 609 42.06 12.52 -52.69
CA GLU A 609 40.91 13.42 -52.57
C GLU A 609 40.38 13.47 -51.14
N ALA A 610 40.36 12.33 -50.45
CA ALA A 610 40.04 12.24 -49.03
C ALA A 610 40.95 13.16 -48.18
N ARG A 611 42.25 13.24 -48.50
CA ARG A 611 43.19 14.16 -47.84
C ARG A 611 42.83 15.62 -48.09
N THR A 612 42.53 16.00 -49.32
CA THR A 612 42.15 17.39 -49.63
C THR A 612 40.86 17.81 -48.92
N ILE A 613 39.91 16.89 -48.78
CA ILE A 613 38.65 17.10 -48.06
C ILE A 613 38.91 17.29 -46.57
N LEU A 614 39.74 16.44 -45.96
CA LEU A 614 40.12 16.55 -44.55
C LEU A 614 40.92 17.83 -44.26
N GLU A 615 41.77 18.27 -45.18
CA GLU A 615 42.48 19.56 -45.07
C GLU A 615 41.53 20.75 -45.17
N LYS A 616 40.56 20.72 -46.09
CA LYS A 616 39.50 21.74 -46.17
C LYS A 616 38.69 21.79 -44.87
N ALA A 617 38.27 20.64 -44.36
CA ALA A 617 37.56 20.53 -43.09
C ALA A 617 38.38 21.06 -41.90
N TYR A 618 39.69 20.78 -41.87
CA TYR A 618 40.58 21.25 -40.81
C TYR A 618 40.69 22.78 -40.81
N ASN A 619 40.75 23.41 -41.98
CA ASN A 619 40.82 24.87 -42.10
C ASN A 619 39.51 25.54 -41.71
N GLU A 620 38.35 25.00 -42.10
CA GLU A 620 37.04 25.56 -41.74
C GLU A 620 36.79 25.47 -40.22
N LEU A 621 37.11 24.32 -39.61
CA LEU A 621 37.08 24.16 -38.14
C LEU A 621 38.17 24.99 -37.43
N LYS A 622 39.20 25.43 -38.16
CA LYS A 622 40.20 26.39 -37.67
C LYS A 622 39.59 27.78 -37.53
N GLU A 623 38.87 28.21 -38.56
CA GLU A 623 38.18 29.50 -38.61
C GLU A 623 37.03 29.58 -37.60
N ASP A 624 36.26 28.50 -37.42
CA ASP A 624 35.13 28.44 -36.47
C ASP A 624 35.55 28.30 -34.99
N GLY A 625 36.83 28.02 -34.71
CA GLY A 625 37.36 27.93 -33.35
C GLY A 625 36.90 26.71 -32.53
N LEU A 626 36.26 25.72 -33.17
CA LEU A 626 35.73 24.51 -32.53
C LEU A 626 36.84 23.47 -32.27
N LYS A 627 37.49 23.60 -31.10
CA LYS A 627 38.67 22.80 -30.73
C LYS A 627 38.40 21.31 -30.52
N GLU A 628 37.32 20.93 -29.85
CA GLU A 628 37.00 19.51 -29.57
C GLU A 628 36.68 18.73 -30.86
N GLU A 629 35.90 19.39 -31.71
CA GLU A 629 35.52 18.94 -33.04
C GLU A 629 36.71 18.75 -33.98
N ARG A 630 37.71 19.64 -33.89
CA ARG A 630 38.99 19.49 -34.60
C ARG A 630 39.82 18.30 -34.12
N VAL A 631 39.77 17.96 -32.82
CA VAL A 631 40.43 16.74 -32.30
C VAL A 631 39.82 15.49 -32.93
N LEU A 632 38.48 15.44 -32.96
CA LEU A 632 37.76 14.31 -33.54
C LEU A 632 38.07 14.13 -35.03
N LEU A 633 38.21 15.22 -35.79
CA LEU A 633 38.62 15.17 -37.19
C LEU A 633 40.04 14.61 -37.34
N LEU A 634 40.99 15.04 -36.52
CA LEU A 634 42.38 14.57 -36.57
C LEU A 634 42.53 13.11 -36.15
N ASP A 635 41.79 12.68 -35.13
CA ASP A 635 41.76 11.27 -34.72
C ASP A 635 41.15 10.39 -35.83
N ALA A 636 40.10 10.86 -36.50
CA ALA A 636 39.51 10.17 -37.64
C ALA A 636 40.45 10.15 -38.86
N TRP A 637 41.16 11.25 -39.14
CA TRP A 637 42.16 11.31 -40.21
C TRP A 637 43.30 10.33 -39.93
N ARG A 638 43.81 10.29 -38.69
CA ARG A 638 44.83 9.33 -38.27
C ARG A 638 44.35 7.88 -38.46
N ALA A 639 43.11 7.59 -38.05
CA ALA A 639 42.54 6.25 -38.21
C ALA A 639 42.41 5.85 -39.69
N LEU A 640 42.05 6.78 -40.58
CA LEU A 640 41.98 6.53 -42.02
C LEU A 640 43.35 6.28 -42.66
N GLU A 641 44.35 7.09 -42.31
CA GLU A 641 45.74 6.92 -42.80
C GLU A 641 46.38 5.64 -42.25
N GLN A 642 46.04 5.22 -41.03
CA GLN A 642 46.50 3.92 -40.49
C GLN A 642 45.90 2.72 -41.24
N GLN A 643 44.67 2.84 -41.75
CA GLN A 643 43.99 1.75 -42.46
C GLN A 643 44.38 1.66 -43.94
N LYS A 644 44.59 2.80 -44.62
CA LYS A 644 44.76 2.84 -46.08
C LYS A 644 45.94 3.71 -46.57
N GLY A 645 46.66 4.39 -45.68
CA GLY A 645 47.69 5.37 -46.02
C GLY A 645 49.14 4.93 -45.80
N ASP A 646 50.06 5.87 -45.98
CA ASP A 646 51.51 5.68 -45.87
C ASP A 646 52.04 6.09 -44.48
N ALA A 647 53.11 5.44 -44.01
CA ALA A 647 53.70 5.71 -42.69
C ALA A 647 54.16 7.17 -42.49
N GLU A 648 54.60 7.84 -43.56
CA GLU A 648 54.98 9.27 -43.53
C GLU A 648 53.76 10.19 -43.34
N SER A 649 52.62 9.80 -43.88
CA SER A 649 51.36 10.54 -43.77
C SER A 649 50.79 10.43 -42.36
N VAL A 650 50.86 9.23 -41.76
CA VAL A 650 50.49 9.01 -40.34
C VAL A 650 51.35 9.86 -39.41
N SER A 651 52.67 9.90 -39.63
CA SER A 651 53.57 10.74 -38.81
C SER A 651 53.26 12.23 -38.93
N SER A 652 52.84 12.68 -40.11
CA SER A 652 52.46 14.07 -40.34
C SER A 652 51.18 14.46 -39.62
N VAL A 653 50.19 13.56 -39.59
CA VAL A 653 48.94 13.76 -38.82
C VAL A 653 49.18 13.69 -37.32
N GLU A 654 50.05 12.79 -36.85
CA GLU A 654 50.42 12.69 -35.42
C GLU A 654 51.05 13.97 -34.88
N LYS A 655 51.83 14.68 -35.70
CA LYS A 655 52.41 15.98 -35.32
C LYS A 655 51.35 17.06 -35.13
N ARG A 656 50.19 16.95 -35.77
CA ARG A 656 49.08 17.91 -35.67
C ARG A 656 48.15 17.65 -34.48
N LEU A 657 48.30 16.51 -33.76
CA LEU A 657 47.44 16.17 -32.63
C LEU A 657 47.62 17.14 -31.46
N PRO A 658 46.51 17.59 -30.83
CA PRO A 658 46.58 18.53 -29.73
C PRO A 658 47.02 17.89 -28.42
N ARG A 659 47.61 18.71 -27.55
CA ARG A 659 47.89 18.33 -26.17
C ARG A 659 46.70 18.68 -25.28
N ARG A 660 46.22 17.70 -24.50
CA ARG A 660 45.13 17.87 -23.54
C ARG A 660 45.67 18.49 -22.24
N VAL A 661 45.34 19.74 -21.97
CA VAL A 661 45.80 20.49 -20.79
C VAL A 661 44.64 20.68 -19.82
N LYS A 662 44.89 20.40 -18.52
CA LYS A 662 43.90 20.66 -17.46
C LYS A 662 43.86 22.16 -17.14
N ARG A 663 42.69 22.77 -17.22
CA ARG A 663 42.44 24.16 -16.82
C ARG A 663 41.31 24.22 -15.79
N LYS A 664 41.31 25.24 -14.95
CA LYS A 664 40.25 25.47 -13.96
C LYS A 664 39.45 26.68 -14.39
N ARG A 665 38.12 26.55 -14.48
CA ARG A 665 37.20 27.68 -14.71
C ARG A 665 36.25 27.83 -13.54
N MET A 666 35.80 29.05 -13.29
CA MET A 666 34.79 29.34 -12.27
C MET A 666 33.40 28.93 -12.80
N ARG A 667 32.69 28.05 -12.10
CA ARG A 667 31.32 27.64 -12.44
C ARG A 667 30.34 28.64 -11.84
N LYS A 668 29.44 29.17 -12.66
CA LYS A 668 28.31 30.00 -12.24
C LYS A 668 27.01 29.21 -12.42
N ASP A 669 26.04 29.38 -11.53
CA ASP A 669 24.67 28.90 -11.74
C ASP A 669 23.96 29.72 -12.84
N ASP A 670 22.80 29.25 -13.32
CA ASP A 670 21.95 29.97 -14.29
C ASP A 670 21.52 31.38 -13.81
N ASP A 671 21.61 31.66 -12.51
CA ASP A 671 21.37 32.98 -11.90
C ASP A 671 22.65 33.79 -11.61
N GLY A 672 23.82 33.34 -12.07
CA GLY A 672 25.07 34.11 -12.08
C GLY A 672 25.86 34.18 -10.77
N ASN A 673 25.47 33.43 -9.72
CA ASN A 673 26.28 33.26 -8.50
C ASN A 673 27.38 32.20 -8.68
N ASP A 674 28.51 32.38 -7.99
CA ASP A 674 29.73 31.57 -8.14
C ASP A 674 29.70 30.30 -7.24
N LEU A 675 29.79 29.10 -7.82
CA LEU A 675 29.74 27.80 -7.11
C LEU A 675 31.09 27.06 -7.05
N GLY A 676 32.18 27.78 -7.32
CA GLY A 676 33.54 27.27 -7.20
C GLY A 676 34.16 26.82 -8.53
N TRP A 677 35.33 26.21 -8.44
CA TRP A 677 36.20 25.89 -9.58
C TRP A 677 35.85 24.52 -10.18
N GLU A 678 35.47 24.47 -11.47
CA GLU A 678 35.34 23.24 -12.25
C GLU A 678 36.64 23.01 -13.05
N GLU A 679 37.23 21.82 -12.90
CA GLU A 679 38.35 21.39 -13.73
C GLU A 679 37.80 20.95 -15.10
N TYR A 680 38.19 21.63 -16.18
CA TYR A 680 37.87 21.25 -17.56
C TYR A 680 39.16 21.03 -18.35
N PHE A 681 39.06 20.28 -19.44
CA PHE A 681 40.19 20.03 -20.33
C PHE A 681 40.13 20.99 -21.52
N ASP A 682 41.20 21.70 -21.78
CA ASP A 682 41.38 22.54 -22.96
C ASP A 682 42.40 21.86 -23.89
N TYR A 683 42.15 21.92 -25.20
CA TYR A 683 43.00 21.30 -26.21
C TYR A 683 43.87 22.40 -26.85
N GLN A 684 45.18 22.23 -26.78
CA GLN A 684 46.15 23.12 -27.44
C GLN A 684 46.67 22.44 -28.70
N PHE A 685 46.38 23.05 -29.85
CA PHE A 685 46.90 22.61 -31.14
C PHE A 685 48.28 23.24 -31.35
N PRO A 686 49.29 22.45 -31.76
CA PRO A 686 50.62 22.98 -32.08
C PRO A 686 50.62 24.11 -33.13
N ASP A 687 49.59 24.17 -33.99
CA ASP A 687 49.45 25.17 -35.06
C ASP A 687 48.78 26.49 -34.62
N ASP A 688 48.28 26.59 -33.38
CA ASP A 688 47.61 27.78 -32.83
C ASP A 688 48.49 28.54 -31.81
N ASP A 689 49.69 28.01 -31.49
CA ASP A 689 50.61 28.51 -30.46
C ASP A 689 51.42 29.77 -30.86
N ASP A 690 50.90 30.60 -31.78
CA ASP A 690 51.56 31.85 -32.16
C ASP A 690 51.51 32.94 -31.07
N GLN A 691 50.68 32.78 -30.03
CA GLN A 691 50.66 33.70 -28.87
C GLN A 691 51.56 33.27 -27.70
N GLY A 692 52.03 32.01 -27.67
CA GLY A 692 52.87 31.46 -26.60
C GLY A 692 54.37 31.68 -26.81
N THR A 693 54.80 31.93 -28.04
CA THR A 693 56.22 32.07 -28.41
C THR A 693 56.85 33.41 -28.00
N SER A 694 56.05 34.43 -27.67
CA SER A 694 56.56 35.73 -27.18
C SER A 694 57.17 35.64 -25.78
N ASN A 695 56.59 34.81 -24.91
CA ASN A 695 57.02 34.69 -23.51
C ASN A 695 58.30 33.84 -23.37
N LEU A 696 58.51 32.90 -24.27
CA LEU A 696 59.73 32.09 -24.32
C LEU A 696 60.96 32.91 -24.76
N LYS A 697 60.80 33.86 -25.70
CA LYS A 697 61.88 34.77 -26.11
C LYS A 697 62.33 35.72 -24.99
N ILE A 698 61.41 36.18 -24.14
CA ILE A 698 61.73 37.04 -22.98
C ILE A 698 62.55 36.25 -21.95
N LEU A 699 62.21 34.98 -21.72
CA LEU A 699 62.91 34.12 -20.77
C LEU A 699 64.30 33.70 -21.28
N GLU A 700 64.45 33.52 -22.60
CA GLU A 700 65.74 33.30 -23.25
C GLU A 700 66.65 34.55 -23.22
N MET A 701 66.07 35.75 -23.37
CA MET A 701 66.79 37.02 -23.20
C MET A 701 67.20 37.27 -21.75
N ALA A 702 66.36 36.91 -20.77
CA ALA A 702 66.69 37.00 -19.34
C ALA A 702 67.83 36.04 -18.95
N ALA A 703 67.88 34.83 -19.54
CA ALA A 703 68.97 33.90 -19.32
C ALA A 703 70.30 34.38 -19.94
N LYS A 704 70.25 35.09 -21.08
CA LYS A 704 71.42 35.77 -21.67
C LYS A 704 71.89 36.97 -20.84
N TRP A 705 70.96 37.74 -20.28
CA TRP A 705 71.29 38.88 -19.42
C TRP A 705 71.99 38.43 -18.13
N LYS A 706 71.52 37.35 -17.49
CA LYS A 706 72.14 36.80 -16.29
C LYS A 706 73.58 36.31 -16.53
N ARG A 707 73.85 35.67 -17.67
CA ARG A 707 75.21 35.24 -18.05
C ARG A 707 76.18 36.39 -18.30
N GLN A 708 75.71 37.59 -18.62
CA GLN A 708 76.57 38.76 -18.83
C GLN A 708 76.87 39.53 -17.54
N HIS A 709 76.16 39.27 -16.44
CA HIS A 709 76.42 39.92 -15.15
C HIS A 709 77.34 39.11 -14.23
N ASP A 710 77.49 37.81 -14.46
CA ASP A 710 78.37 36.96 -13.65
C ASP A 710 79.86 37.04 -14.08
N ASP A 711 80.20 37.71 -15.19
CA ASP A 711 81.58 37.83 -15.72
C ASP A 711 82.31 39.14 -15.30
N ASP A 712 81.64 40.10 -14.63
CA ASP A 712 82.15 41.46 -14.33
C ASP A 712 82.53 41.69 -12.83
N SER A 713 82.54 40.66 -11.97
CA SER A 713 82.65 40.82 -10.50
C SER A 713 83.84 40.16 -9.79
N ASP A 714 84.98 39.94 -10.46
CA ASP A 714 86.13 39.22 -9.89
C ASP A 714 87.50 39.94 -10.03
N ASP A 715 87.55 41.28 -10.01
CA ASP A 715 88.83 42.04 -10.02
C ASP A 715 88.74 43.34 -9.18
N ASP A 716 88.91 43.23 -7.85
CA ASP A 716 89.80 44.09 -7.02
C ASP A 716 89.55 43.87 -5.51
N SER A 717 90.63 43.43 -4.85
CA SER A 717 90.80 42.96 -3.47
C SER A 717 91.14 44.08 -2.46
N ASP A 718 90.75 43.85 -1.20
CA ASP A 718 91.41 44.15 0.09
C ASP A 718 92.02 45.56 0.36
N ASP A 719 91.49 46.25 1.39
CA ASP A 719 92.28 46.67 2.59
C ASP A 719 91.43 47.46 3.63
N ASP A 720 91.58 47.01 4.88
CA ASP A 720 91.67 47.70 6.18
C ASP A 720 90.47 48.36 6.90
N ASP A 721 90.03 47.65 7.95
CA ASP A 721 90.14 47.93 9.41
C ASP A 721 89.56 49.21 10.08
N ASP A 722 88.80 48.90 11.14
CA ASP A 722 88.74 49.51 12.50
C ASP A 722 88.21 50.95 12.72
N ASP A 723 87.03 51.07 13.36
CA ASP A 723 86.91 51.23 14.83
C ASP A 723 85.49 51.70 15.26
N ASP A 724 84.96 50.98 16.26
CA ASP A 724 84.21 51.41 17.46
C ASP A 724 83.07 52.46 17.38
N ASP A 725 81.86 52.10 17.84
CA ASP A 725 81.46 52.25 19.27
C ASP A 725 79.94 52.05 19.51
N ASP A 726 79.67 51.66 20.75
CA ASP A 726 78.45 51.81 21.57
C ASP A 726 77.35 50.72 21.62
N ASP A 727 77.31 50.15 22.83
CA ASP A 727 76.22 49.49 23.54
C ASP A 727 74.91 50.33 23.62
N ASP A 728 73.78 49.64 23.47
CA ASP A 728 72.72 49.50 24.50
C ASP A 728 71.94 48.18 24.28
#